data_AF-A0A8H4HDW4-F1
#
_entry.id   AF-A0A8H4HDW4-F1
#
_cell.length_a   1.000
_cell.length_b   1.000
_cell.length_c   1.000
_cell.angle_alpha   90.00
_cell.angle_beta   90.00
_cell.angle_gamma   90.00
#
_symmetry.space_group_name_H-M   'P 1'
#
loop_
_entity.id
_entity.type
_entity.pdbx_description
1 polymer ?
#
loop_
_entity_poly.entity_id
_entity_poly.type
_entity_poly.pdbx_seq_one_letter_code
_entity_poly.pdbx_strand_id
1 'polypeptide(L)'
;MTIGDVVSDPSLLPVLRTCAETREQCEKLLSLLDPTAQSPSSDPEEAILAASKQQKQLFALLAQLRGQSRDAILRVRQTKQLTAEARQEIDRLHLQLQNLYYEQRHLTGEIAACESYDHKYLSLPLIPVEEFLALHPEHADLDSHELMIARINHEHAEREKLEQARQELLKRKQALIAENKKRKDDLASLDQDLERFIDRLLSHLGGVDAATLFSALTPPPARHSSSTTDAFNAIAQAGTRTKNVLVMTSKHEDLRSSIQSTAQPSDHSIMSSKASAQQLPPPEKPEAIRTRFTVIAAFWAVIIFLGFPIWWKTTSIYRAHLPVPEMVDWANGKTCRPVFPLEIRFETPSMPIPEAQNLLRTTQHTLDDLNEFSAHHLRLKLSEDTIAAESHVSAQGPSVLAGSGKPDTALTVRLLPQEDLVAPKAELHSETTQLDIMYPPTQIPAPSSSNSPLSAFIASELQSLFTEEKAIIAQILSESNMGSANTNTPPSSNNQQPLAVLNSISPQLAESISRRLRRSMKYAETYHLAFSLFTPGAEPSSWDIQTAVEEYISPLLQALEPISNFTVDTQVQLYATFSPTAPKPEYDEALAAWTLKKEDLSAFINAAEWPLSPSIGHGPTINFILYVPEPSQSPMLVKEGGATSWIIPQWGGVFLLNPPLSTSQENPSSPTHLSKDALRAAFLTFSHQLLTLLGVPTTPTSLPFRLQTLIRVRAATLLLSASSTMGSLARLTESLPSIPIPANVAASVSTTLAHLASACTHLSEGRFEAALASARVAETEAERSFFEKSMVGQMYFPDEHKVAVYLPLLGPIGVPLVVGLLKEVKRIISDRKTKRLMRS
;
A
#
# COMPACT_ATOMS: atom_id res chain seq x y z
N MET A 1 -33.31 34.32 -34.49
CA MET A 1 -34.23 34.33 -33.33
C MET A 1 -34.16 35.68 -32.68
N THR A 2 -35.29 36.22 -32.26
CA THR A 2 -35.38 37.36 -31.34
C THR A 2 -35.20 36.86 -29.90
N ILE A 3 -34.89 37.75 -28.95
CA ILE A 3 -34.72 37.37 -27.54
C ILE A 3 -36.04 36.85 -26.93
N GLY A 4 -37.19 37.28 -27.47
CA GLY A 4 -38.51 36.78 -27.07
C GLY A 4 -38.78 35.32 -27.44
N ASP A 5 -38.06 34.77 -28.43
CA ASP A 5 -38.22 33.36 -28.85
C ASP A 5 -37.45 32.39 -27.94
N VAL A 6 -36.51 32.90 -27.14
CA VAL A 6 -35.56 32.10 -26.34
C VAL A 6 -35.93 32.06 -24.85
N VAL A 7 -36.62 33.09 -24.33
CA VAL A 7 -36.94 33.22 -22.90
C VAL A 7 -38.40 32.85 -22.65
N SER A 8 -38.66 31.55 -22.45
CA SER A 8 -40.01 31.02 -22.21
C SER A 8 -40.55 31.21 -20.78
N ASP A 9 -39.73 31.68 -19.83
CA ASP A 9 -40.13 31.86 -18.43
C ASP A 9 -41.20 32.97 -18.29
N PRO A 10 -42.43 32.65 -17.85
CA PRO A 10 -43.52 33.63 -17.76
C PRO A 10 -43.26 34.75 -16.76
N SER A 11 -42.29 34.57 -15.85
CA SER A 11 -41.87 35.56 -14.85
C SER A 11 -40.80 36.54 -15.37
N LEU A 12 -40.12 36.22 -16.48
CA LEU A 12 -39.12 37.07 -17.14
C LEU A 12 -39.69 37.84 -18.35
N LEU A 13 -40.76 37.34 -18.98
CA LEU A 13 -41.47 38.05 -20.06
C LEU A 13 -41.89 39.50 -19.70
N PRO A 14 -42.33 39.84 -18.47
CA PRO A 14 -42.62 41.23 -18.08
C PRO A 14 -41.37 42.12 -18.09
N VAL A 15 -40.22 41.59 -17.67
CA VAL A 15 -38.93 42.32 -17.69
C VAL A 15 -38.56 42.69 -19.12
N LEU A 16 -38.66 41.73 -20.05
CA LEU A 16 -38.34 41.95 -21.46
C LEU A 16 -39.25 43.01 -22.11
N ARG A 17 -40.55 43.01 -21.79
CA ARG A 17 -41.50 44.04 -22.26
C ARG A 17 -41.16 45.42 -21.68
N THR A 18 -41.02 45.54 -20.36
CA THR A 18 -40.68 46.81 -19.72
C THR A 18 -39.30 47.33 -20.17
N CYS A 19 -38.32 46.46 -20.46
CA CYS A 19 -37.06 46.84 -21.11
C CYS A 19 -37.27 47.43 -22.51
N ALA A 20 -38.08 46.80 -23.37
CA ALA A 20 -38.36 47.28 -24.73
C ALA A 20 -39.09 48.62 -24.71
N GLU A 21 -40.13 48.75 -23.89
CA GLU A 21 -40.87 50.00 -23.65
C GLU A 21 -39.93 51.11 -23.14
N THR A 22 -39.05 50.81 -22.17
CA THR A 22 -38.04 51.77 -21.66
C THR A 22 -37.11 52.24 -22.78
N ARG A 23 -36.66 51.32 -23.65
CA ARG A 23 -35.76 51.66 -24.77
C ARG A 23 -36.45 52.57 -25.79
N GLU A 24 -37.72 52.28 -26.12
CA GLU A 24 -38.53 53.09 -27.05
C GLU A 24 -38.75 54.52 -26.51
N GLN A 25 -38.96 54.69 -25.20
CA GLN A 25 -39.08 56.04 -24.61
C GLN A 25 -37.73 56.76 -24.50
N CYS A 26 -36.61 56.04 -24.31
CA CYS A 26 -35.27 56.64 -24.45
C CYS A 26 -35.02 57.14 -25.88
N GLU A 27 -35.35 56.33 -26.90
CA GLU A 27 -35.22 56.71 -28.32
C GLU A 27 -36.05 57.95 -28.64
N LYS A 28 -37.30 58.02 -28.17
CA LYS A 28 -38.17 59.21 -28.31
C LYS A 28 -37.64 60.44 -27.58
N LEU A 29 -37.12 60.29 -26.36
CA LEU A 29 -36.54 61.41 -25.61
C LEU A 29 -35.27 61.94 -26.31
N LEU A 30 -34.45 61.05 -26.88
CA LEU A 30 -33.29 61.44 -27.68
C LEU A 30 -33.71 62.18 -28.96
N SER A 31 -34.73 61.71 -29.69
CA SER A 31 -35.22 62.41 -30.90
C SER A 31 -35.82 63.80 -30.62
N LEU A 32 -36.33 64.04 -29.40
CA LEU A 32 -36.80 65.36 -28.96
C LEU A 32 -35.68 66.29 -28.48
N LEU A 33 -34.48 65.76 -28.23
CA LEU A 33 -33.29 66.50 -27.80
C LEU A 33 -32.25 66.66 -28.92
N ASP A 34 -32.48 66.08 -30.09
CA ASP A 34 -31.58 66.18 -31.25
C ASP A 34 -31.67 67.60 -31.87
N PRO A 35 -30.59 68.41 -31.82
CA PRO A 35 -30.61 69.76 -32.38
C PRO A 35 -30.73 69.76 -33.92
N THR A 36 -30.44 68.63 -34.57
CA THR A 36 -30.44 68.48 -36.04
C THR A 36 -31.86 68.31 -36.60
N ALA A 37 -32.85 67.99 -35.76
CA ALA A 37 -34.23 67.72 -36.17
C ALA A 37 -35.16 68.95 -36.07
N GLN A 38 -34.66 70.12 -35.66
CA GLN A 38 -35.49 71.29 -35.38
C GLN A 38 -36.01 71.98 -36.65
N SER A 39 -37.26 71.68 -37.03
CA SER A 39 -38.03 72.52 -37.95
C SER A 39 -38.37 73.88 -37.29
N PRO A 40 -38.25 75.02 -37.98
CA PRO A 40 -38.25 76.35 -37.36
C PRO A 40 -39.65 76.90 -36.98
N SER A 41 -40.55 76.05 -36.51
CA SER A 41 -41.96 76.38 -36.24
C SER A 41 -42.57 75.60 -35.07
N SER A 42 -41.78 75.38 -34.01
CA SER A 42 -42.25 74.80 -32.73
C SER A 42 -41.77 75.67 -31.58
N ASP A 43 -42.66 76.07 -30.68
CA ASP A 43 -42.32 76.96 -29.58
C ASP A 43 -41.38 76.29 -28.57
N PRO A 44 -40.29 76.97 -28.13
CA PRO A 44 -39.26 76.34 -27.30
C PRO A 44 -39.78 75.93 -25.91
N GLU A 45 -40.80 76.61 -25.37
CA GLU A 45 -41.44 76.21 -24.13
C GLU A 45 -42.24 74.90 -24.28
N GLU A 46 -42.92 74.69 -25.40
CA GLU A 46 -43.67 73.45 -25.66
C GLU A 46 -42.72 72.25 -25.82
N ALA A 47 -41.59 72.43 -26.51
CA ALA A 47 -40.55 71.41 -26.62
C ALA A 47 -39.98 71.01 -25.25
N ILE A 48 -39.70 71.98 -24.37
CA ILE A 48 -39.22 71.73 -22.99
C ILE A 48 -40.28 70.98 -22.16
N LEU A 49 -41.56 71.35 -22.28
CA LEU A 49 -42.66 70.66 -21.60
C LEU A 49 -42.86 69.23 -22.12
N ALA A 50 -42.74 69.01 -23.42
CA ALA A 50 -42.79 67.68 -24.03
C ALA A 50 -41.63 66.78 -23.55
N ALA A 51 -40.40 67.30 -23.54
CA ALA A 51 -39.24 66.58 -23.00
C ALA A 51 -39.40 66.24 -21.51
N SER A 52 -39.89 67.18 -20.68
CA SER A 52 -40.17 66.93 -19.26
C SER A 52 -41.26 65.88 -19.03
N LYS A 53 -42.27 65.82 -19.90
CA LYS A 53 -43.33 64.79 -19.87
C LYS A 53 -42.75 63.40 -20.16
N GLN A 54 -41.91 63.28 -21.21
CA GLN A 54 -41.24 62.02 -21.55
C GLN A 54 -40.24 61.57 -20.47
N GLN A 55 -39.46 62.49 -19.92
CA GLN A 55 -38.52 62.21 -18.82
C GLN A 55 -39.23 61.60 -17.59
N LYS A 56 -40.43 62.10 -17.24
CA LYS A 56 -41.25 61.54 -16.14
C LYS A 56 -41.76 60.13 -16.45
N GLN A 57 -42.16 59.85 -17.68
CA GLN A 57 -42.58 58.51 -18.11
C GLN A 57 -41.39 57.52 -18.10
N LEU A 58 -40.22 57.96 -18.57
CA LEU A 58 -38.99 57.18 -18.50
C LEU A 58 -38.59 56.84 -17.06
N PHE A 59 -38.65 57.80 -16.12
CA PHE A 59 -38.35 57.51 -14.71
C PHE A 59 -39.33 56.52 -14.06
N ALA A 60 -40.61 56.53 -14.45
CA ALA A 60 -41.58 55.54 -13.98
C ALA A 60 -41.24 54.12 -14.49
N LEU A 61 -40.95 53.98 -15.79
CA LEU A 61 -40.53 52.69 -16.38
C LEU A 61 -39.22 52.17 -15.77
N LEU A 62 -38.23 53.04 -15.54
CA LEU A 62 -36.98 52.68 -14.87
C LEU A 62 -37.18 52.24 -13.40
N ALA A 63 -38.16 52.81 -12.69
CA ALA A 63 -38.52 52.36 -11.35
C ALA A 63 -39.16 50.96 -11.37
N GLN A 64 -40.09 50.73 -12.29
CA GLN A 64 -40.73 49.43 -12.51
C GLN A 64 -39.70 48.35 -12.89
N LEU A 65 -38.80 48.64 -13.82
CA LEU A 65 -37.75 47.73 -14.27
C LEU A 65 -36.79 47.35 -13.13
N ARG A 66 -36.40 48.32 -12.28
CA ARG A 66 -35.59 48.06 -11.07
C ARG A 66 -36.31 47.14 -10.08
N GLY A 67 -37.63 47.27 -9.93
CA GLY A 67 -38.44 46.36 -9.12
C GLY A 67 -38.42 44.93 -9.66
N GLN A 68 -38.83 44.75 -10.91
CA GLN A 68 -38.88 43.43 -11.55
C GLN A 68 -37.49 42.76 -11.62
N SER A 69 -36.42 43.53 -11.84
CA SER A 69 -35.03 43.05 -11.82
C SER A 69 -34.62 42.51 -10.44
N ARG A 70 -35.00 43.21 -9.36
CA ARG A 70 -34.77 42.74 -7.98
C ARG A 70 -35.51 41.43 -7.71
N ASP A 71 -36.75 41.31 -8.15
CA ASP A 71 -37.55 40.10 -7.94
C ASP A 71 -37.01 38.90 -8.72
N ALA A 72 -36.50 39.11 -9.94
CA ALA A 72 -35.80 38.08 -10.71
C ALA A 72 -34.54 37.58 -9.99
N ILE A 73 -33.71 38.49 -9.44
CA ILE A 73 -32.52 38.14 -8.65
C ILE A 73 -32.89 37.34 -7.39
N LEU A 74 -33.99 37.69 -6.72
CA LEU A 74 -34.49 36.95 -5.56
C LEU A 74 -34.95 35.53 -5.93
N ARG A 75 -35.67 35.36 -7.05
CA ARG A 75 -36.06 34.03 -7.57
C ARG A 75 -34.86 33.16 -7.91
N VAL A 76 -33.86 33.70 -8.61
CA VAL A 76 -32.61 32.97 -8.92
C VAL A 76 -31.91 32.51 -7.63
N ARG A 77 -31.90 33.33 -6.58
CA ARG A 77 -31.34 32.96 -5.27
C ARG A 77 -32.14 31.83 -4.60
N GLN A 78 -33.47 31.87 -4.67
CA GLN A 78 -34.35 30.82 -4.16
C GLN A 78 -34.16 29.49 -4.91
N THR A 79 -34.11 29.51 -6.25
CA THR A 79 -33.85 28.32 -7.07
C THR A 79 -32.47 27.73 -6.77
N LYS A 80 -31.44 28.57 -6.57
CA LYS A 80 -30.11 28.11 -6.15
C LYS A 80 -30.10 27.48 -4.76
N GLN A 81 -30.96 27.92 -3.84
CA GLN A 81 -31.11 27.29 -2.52
C GLN A 81 -31.80 25.92 -2.64
N LEU A 82 -32.97 25.84 -3.29
CA LEU A 82 -33.73 24.60 -3.46
C LEU A 82 -32.92 23.51 -4.18
N THR A 83 -32.12 23.88 -5.19
CA THR A 83 -31.24 22.94 -5.91
C THR A 83 -30.04 22.50 -5.06
N ALA A 84 -29.54 23.33 -4.13
CA ALA A 84 -28.50 22.92 -3.18
C ALA A 84 -29.06 21.98 -2.10
N GLU A 85 -30.27 22.25 -1.60
CA GLU A 85 -30.97 21.40 -0.62
C GLU A 85 -31.28 20.00 -1.21
N ALA A 86 -31.87 19.95 -2.41
CA ALA A 86 -32.14 18.68 -3.11
C ALA A 86 -30.84 17.90 -3.44
N ARG A 87 -29.76 18.61 -3.83
CA ARG A 87 -28.45 17.99 -4.01
C ARG A 87 -27.92 17.39 -2.71
N GLN A 88 -28.00 18.11 -1.59
CA GLN A 88 -27.53 17.62 -0.29
C GLN A 88 -28.29 16.36 0.16
N GLU A 89 -29.57 16.23 -0.18
CA GLU A 89 -30.34 15.00 0.06
C GLU A 89 -29.84 13.83 -0.82
N ILE A 90 -29.58 14.07 -2.12
CA ILE A 90 -29.01 13.07 -3.03
C ILE A 90 -27.61 12.63 -2.55
N ASP A 91 -26.74 13.57 -2.19
CA ASP A 91 -25.39 13.30 -1.69
C ASP A 91 -25.45 12.45 -0.39
N ARG A 92 -26.45 12.67 0.47
CA ARG A 92 -26.70 11.85 1.68
C ARG A 92 -27.18 10.44 1.35
N LEU A 93 -28.12 10.29 0.41
CA LEU A 93 -28.64 8.99 -0.02
C LEU A 93 -27.54 8.16 -0.73
N HIS A 94 -26.70 8.81 -1.53
CA HIS A 94 -25.55 8.17 -2.17
C HIS A 94 -24.54 7.64 -1.15
N LEU A 95 -24.24 8.39 -0.09
CA LEU A 95 -23.39 7.91 1.01
C LEU A 95 -24.00 6.69 1.74
N GLN A 96 -25.32 6.65 1.94
CA GLN A 96 -25.99 5.48 2.51
C GLN A 96 -25.91 4.25 1.59
N LEU A 97 -26.07 4.44 0.28
CA LEU A 97 -25.91 3.37 -0.72
C LEU A 97 -24.46 2.86 -0.77
N GLN A 98 -23.47 3.75 -0.69
CA GLN A 98 -22.05 3.40 -0.67
C GLN A 98 -21.69 2.56 0.58
N ASN A 99 -22.26 2.89 1.74
CA ASN A 99 -22.09 2.09 2.97
C ASN A 99 -22.68 0.68 2.81
N LEU A 100 -23.85 0.54 2.18
CA LEU A 100 -24.47 -0.77 1.92
C LEU A 100 -23.64 -1.61 0.92
N TYR A 101 -23.06 -1.01 -0.12
CA TYR A 101 -22.13 -1.72 -1.01
C TYR A 101 -20.83 -2.13 -0.31
N TYR A 102 -20.32 -1.32 0.63
CA TYR A 102 -19.18 -1.71 1.46
C TYR A 102 -19.53 -2.90 2.36
N GLU A 103 -20.68 -2.86 3.05
CA GLU A 103 -21.18 -3.95 3.88
C GLU A 103 -21.39 -5.24 3.07
N GLN A 104 -22.04 -5.16 1.91
CA GLN A 104 -22.21 -6.28 0.99
C GLN A 104 -20.86 -6.88 0.59
N ARG A 105 -19.89 -6.05 0.15
CA ARG A 105 -18.56 -6.52 -0.27
C ARG A 105 -17.76 -7.11 0.89
N HIS A 106 -17.91 -6.56 2.09
CA HIS A 106 -17.29 -7.10 3.31
C HIS A 106 -17.85 -8.48 3.66
N LEU A 107 -19.19 -8.64 3.67
CA LEU A 107 -19.86 -9.90 3.96
C LEU A 107 -19.56 -10.96 2.89
N THR A 108 -19.55 -10.61 1.60
CA THR A 108 -19.11 -11.52 0.53
C THR A 108 -17.66 -11.95 0.71
N GLY A 109 -16.78 -11.05 1.16
CA GLY A 109 -15.39 -11.38 1.50
C GLY A 109 -15.26 -12.33 2.70
N GLU A 110 -16.10 -12.16 3.74
CA GLU A 110 -16.11 -13.06 4.90
C GLU A 110 -16.75 -14.43 4.59
N ILE A 111 -17.76 -14.48 3.71
CA ILE A 111 -18.30 -15.74 3.18
C ILE A 111 -17.22 -16.48 2.41
N ALA A 112 -16.55 -15.84 1.45
CA ALA A 112 -15.46 -16.45 0.69
C ALA A 112 -14.28 -16.89 1.59
N ALA A 113 -13.98 -16.16 2.67
CA ALA A 113 -12.98 -16.55 3.66
C ALA A 113 -13.42 -17.76 4.53
N CYS A 114 -14.71 -17.92 4.79
CA CYS A 114 -15.26 -19.11 5.43
C CYS A 114 -15.26 -20.32 4.48
N GLU A 115 -15.64 -20.13 3.21
CA GLU A 115 -15.68 -21.19 2.19
C GLU A 115 -14.29 -21.70 1.78
N SER A 116 -13.27 -20.83 1.82
CA SER A 116 -11.87 -21.18 1.55
C SER A 116 -11.07 -21.64 2.79
N TYR A 117 -11.75 -21.90 3.92
CA TYR A 117 -11.09 -22.40 5.12
C TYR A 117 -10.59 -23.84 4.93
N ASP A 118 -9.27 -24.05 4.96
CA ASP A 118 -8.66 -25.38 4.86
C ASP A 118 -9.01 -26.27 6.06
N HIS A 119 -9.99 -27.14 5.86
CA HIS A 119 -10.36 -28.17 6.82
C HIS A 119 -9.31 -29.28 6.84
N LYS A 120 -8.40 -29.22 7.83
CA LYS A 120 -7.30 -30.19 8.06
C LYS A 120 -7.64 -31.67 7.85
N TYR A 121 -8.88 -32.12 8.07
CA TYR A 121 -9.30 -33.51 7.82
C TYR A 121 -9.18 -33.92 6.34
N LEU A 122 -9.24 -32.97 5.39
CA LEU A 122 -9.03 -33.20 3.96
C LEU A 122 -7.57 -33.58 3.65
N SER A 123 -6.62 -33.15 4.49
CA SER A 123 -5.19 -33.47 4.37
C SER A 123 -4.78 -34.78 5.04
N LEU A 124 -5.67 -35.43 5.81
CA LEU A 124 -5.36 -36.68 6.48
C LEU A 124 -5.36 -37.84 5.46
N PRO A 125 -4.26 -38.60 5.33
CA PRO A 125 -4.31 -39.88 4.62
C PRO A 125 -5.25 -40.80 5.42
N LEU A 126 -6.34 -41.20 4.76
CA LEU A 126 -7.43 -42.02 5.31
C LEU A 126 -7.67 -43.18 4.34
N ILE A 127 -7.99 -44.36 4.88
CA ILE A 127 -8.41 -45.53 4.10
C ILE A 127 -9.56 -45.14 3.15
N PRO A 128 -9.55 -45.53 1.85
CA PRO A 128 -10.64 -45.26 0.90
C PRO A 128 -12.01 -45.68 1.43
N VAL A 129 -13.08 -44.99 1.00
CA VAL A 129 -14.45 -45.26 1.49
C VAL A 129 -14.87 -46.71 1.22
N GLU A 130 -14.55 -47.24 0.04
CA GLU A 130 -14.86 -48.62 -0.37
C GLU A 130 -14.19 -49.66 0.55
N GLU A 131 -12.90 -49.48 0.85
CA GLU A 131 -12.12 -50.37 1.73
C GLU A 131 -12.57 -50.24 3.19
N PHE A 132 -12.91 -49.03 3.65
CA PHE A 132 -13.47 -48.81 4.98
C PHE A 132 -14.84 -49.50 5.16
N LEU A 133 -15.74 -49.38 4.19
CA LEU A 133 -17.07 -50.03 4.24
C LEU A 133 -16.98 -51.55 4.07
N ALA A 134 -15.95 -52.07 3.39
CA ALA A 134 -15.67 -53.51 3.34
C ALA A 134 -15.19 -54.06 4.70
N LEU A 135 -14.55 -53.24 5.54
CA LEU A 135 -14.12 -53.60 6.89
C LEU A 135 -15.22 -53.36 7.94
N HIS A 136 -15.99 -52.28 7.80
CA HIS A 136 -17.01 -51.82 8.75
C HIS A 136 -18.37 -51.60 8.05
N PRO A 137 -19.06 -52.68 7.63
CA PRO A 137 -20.31 -52.58 6.87
C PRO A 137 -21.47 -51.97 7.68
N GLU A 138 -21.36 -51.91 9.01
CA GLU A 138 -22.31 -51.24 9.91
C GLU A 138 -22.36 -49.71 9.77
N HIS A 139 -21.50 -49.12 8.93
CA HIS A 139 -21.46 -47.69 8.65
C HIS A 139 -21.96 -47.31 7.24
N ALA A 140 -22.51 -48.26 6.48
CA ALA A 140 -22.95 -48.04 5.09
C ALA A 140 -24.16 -47.09 4.96
N ASP A 141 -25.04 -47.06 5.96
CA ASP A 141 -26.29 -46.26 5.95
C ASP A 141 -26.15 -44.89 6.64
N LEU A 142 -24.93 -44.47 7.03
CA LEU A 142 -24.68 -43.20 7.72
C LEU A 142 -24.59 -42.00 6.77
N ASP A 143 -24.84 -40.79 7.28
CA ASP A 143 -24.59 -39.56 6.52
C ASP A 143 -23.09 -39.40 6.20
N SER A 144 -22.79 -38.69 5.10
CA SER A 144 -21.44 -38.38 4.64
C SER A 144 -20.54 -37.77 5.73
N HIS A 145 -21.09 -36.90 6.59
CA HIS A 145 -20.35 -36.31 7.70
C HIS A 145 -20.06 -37.32 8.81
N GLU A 146 -21.05 -38.14 9.18
CA GLU A 146 -20.93 -39.17 10.23
C GLU A 146 -19.99 -40.30 9.81
N LEU A 147 -20.08 -40.75 8.56
CA LEU A 147 -19.16 -41.70 7.94
C LEU A 147 -17.71 -41.18 7.93
N MET A 148 -17.51 -39.87 7.69
CA MET A 148 -16.19 -39.26 7.76
C MET A 148 -15.63 -39.23 9.20
N ILE A 149 -16.47 -38.95 10.20
CA ILE A 149 -16.11 -39.04 11.62
C ILE A 149 -15.73 -40.48 11.99
N ALA A 150 -16.51 -41.49 11.55
CA ALA A 150 -16.20 -42.90 11.79
C ALA A 150 -14.84 -43.31 11.20
N ARG A 151 -14.54 -42.90 9.95
CA ARG A 151 -13.24 -43.13 9.29
C ARG A 151 -12.08 -42.50 10.06
N ILE A 152 -12.23 -41.26 10.55
CA ILE A 152 -11.19 -40.56 11.33
C ILE A 152 -10.95 -41.25 12.68
N ASN A 153 -12.02 -41.68 13.37
CA ASN A 153 -11.91 -42.39 14.64
C ASN A 153 -11.23 -43.77 14.50
N HIS A 154 -11.52 -44.49 13.41
CA HIS A 154 -10.83 -45.74 13.07
C HIS A 154 -9.34 -45.53 12.83
N GLU A 155 -8.97 -44.56 11.99
CA GLU A 155 -7.58 -44.23 11.68
C GLU A 155 -6.81 -43.76 12.94
N HIS A 156 -7.46 -43.02 13.85
CA HIS A 156 -6.90 -42.69 15.15
C HIS A 156 -6.60 -43.95 15.98
N ALA A 157 -7.56 -44.87 16.10
CA ALA A 157 -7.41 -46.09 16.88
C ALA A 157 -6.30 -47.01 16.33
N GLU A 158 -6.16 -47.13 15.00
CA GLU A 158 -5.05 -47.88 14.39
C GLU A 158 -3.69 -47.20 14.62
N ARG A 159 -3.60 -45.87 14.47
CA ARG A 159 -2.36 -45.13 14.76
C ARG A 159 -1.95 -45.22 16.22
N GLU A 160 -2.91 -45.24 17.15
CA GLU A 160 -2.65 -45.44 18.56
C GLU A 160 -2.08 -46.84 18.84
N LYS A 161 -2.68 -47.91 18.28
CA LYS A 161 -2.15 -49.29 18.38
C LYS A 161 -0.72 -49.37 17.82
N LEU A 162 -0.45 -48.75 16.68
CA LEU A 162 0.87 -48.74 16.04
C LEU A 162 1.92 -48.01 16.89
N GLU A 163 1.58 -46.87 17.49
CA GLU A 163 2.48 -46.14 18.39
C GLU A 163 2.70 -46.88 19.72
N GLN A 164 1.67 -47.52 20.28
CA GLN A 164 1.82 -48.41 21.44
C GLN A 164 2.80 -49.57 21.14
N ALA A 165 2.60 -50.27 20.01
CA ALA A 165 3.50 -51.34 19.55
C ALA A 165 4.94 -50.84 19.31
N ARG A 166 5.10 -49.65 18.72
CA ARG A 166 6.40 -48.98 18.54
C ARG A 166 7.08 -48.72 19.88
N GLN A 167 6.34 -48.27 20.90
CA GLN A 167 6.88 -48.03 22.24
C GLN A 167 7.29 -49.33 22.95
N GLU A 168 6.54 -50.42 22.77
CA GLU A 168 6.95 -51.75 23.27
C GLU A 168 8.22 -52.25 22.58
N LEU A 169 8.31 -52.12 21.25
CA LEU A 169 9.51 -52.45 20.49
C LEU A 169 10.72 -51.59 20.90
N LEU A 170 10.52 -50.30 21.21
CA LEU A 170 11.57 -49.42 21.73
C LEU A 170 12.02 -49.84 23.14
N LYS A 171 11.09 -50.17 24.06
CA LYS A 171 11.43 -50.72 25.39
C LYS A 171 12.21 -52.03 25.26
N ARG A 172 11.79 -52.93 24.36
CA ARG A 172 12.46 -54.21 24.08
C ARG A 172 13.85 -54.00 23.47
N LYS A 173 14.02 -53.04 22.56
CA LYS A 173 15.31 -52.63 22.01
C LYS A 173 16.25 -52.09 23.11
N GLN A 174 15.76 -51.23 23.99
CA GLN A 174 16.54 -50.71 25.12
C GLN A 174 16.97 -51.83 26.09
N ALA A 175 16.06 -52.76 26.41
CA ALA A 175 16.38 -53.92 27.24
C ALA A 175 17.48 -54.80 26.60
N LEU A 176 17.38 -55.10 25.30
CA LEU A 176 18.40 -55.88 24.57
C LEU A 176 19.75 -55.15 24.46
N ILE A 177 19.77 -53.81 24.40
CA ILE A 177 20.99 -53.00 24.46
C ILE A 177 21.62 -53.06 25.86
N ALA A 178 20.80 -52.94 26.92
CA ALA A 178 21.27 -53.06 28.29
C ALA A 178 21.80 -54.47 28.60
N GLU A 179 21.15 -55.52 28.08
CA GLU A 179 21.60 -56.90 28.22
C GLU A 179 22.91 -57.15 27.45
N ASN A 180 23.03 -56.67 26.20
CA ASN A 180 24.29 -56.77 25.46
C ASN A 180 25.42 -56.01 26.15
N LYS A 181 25.15 -54.82 26.71
CA LYS A 181 26.13 -54.09 27.50
C LYS A 181 26.55 -54.91 28.72
N LYS A 182 25.58 -55.44 29.49
CA LYS A 182 25.90 -56.27 30.65
C LYS A 182 26.74 -57.49 30.26
N ARG A 183 26.36 -58.24 29.22
CA ARG A 183 27.13 -59.39 28.72
C ARG A 183 28.55 -59.01 28.29
N LYS A 184 28.75 -57.79 27.75
CA LYS A 184 30.07 -57.25 27.40
C LYS A 184 30.89 -56.85 28.64
N ASP A 185 30.26 -56.23 29.62
CA ASP A 185 30.88 -55.87 30.90
C ASP A 185 31.23 -57.15 31.71
N ASP A 186 30.36 -58.17 31.69
CA ASP A 186 30.59 -59.51 32.23
C ASP A 186 31.79 -60.20 31.52
N LEU A 187 31.86 -60.15 30.18
CA LEU A 187 33.01 -60.65 29.39
C LEU A 187 34.33 -59.96 29.77
N ALA A 188 34.34 -58.63 29.87
CA ALA A 188 35.53 -57.88 30.27
C ALA A 188 35.97 -58.21 31.72
N SER A 189 35.05 -58.62 32.59
CA SER A 189 35.39 -59.12 33.92
C SER A 189 36.01 -60.51 33.90
N LEU A 190 35.55 -61.40 32.99
CA LEU A 190 36.21 -62.70 32.75
C LEU A 190 37.62 -62.53 32.18
N ASP A 191 37.83 -61.58 31.26
CA ASP A 191 39.17 -61.28 30.72
C ASP A 191 40.11 -60.81 31.85
N GLN A 192 39.67 -59.91 32.73
CA GLN A 192 40.46 -59.48 33.90
C GLN A 192 40.74 -60.60 34.90
N ASP A 193 39.78 -61.49 35.17
CA ASP A 193 40.02 -62.63 36.06
C ASP A 193 40.86 -63.72 35.41
N LEU A 194 40.87 -63.82 34.07
CA LEU A 194 41.81 -64.65 33.31
C LEU A 194 43.23 -64.06 33.35
N GLU A 195 43.41 -62.75 33.16
CA GLU A 195 44.68 -62.05 33.36
C GLU A 195 45.20 -62.26 34.78
N ARG A 196 44.36 -62.06 35.81
CA ARG A 196 44.71 -62.34 37.22
C ARG A 196 45.03 -63.81 37.48
N PHE A 197 44.40 -64.74 36.77
CA PHE A 197 44.70 -66.17 36.87
C PHE A 197 46.05 -66.50 36.22
N ILE A 198 46.38 -65.86 35.09
CA ILE A 198 47.69 -65.93 34.44
C ILE A 198 48.78 -65.31 35.33
N ASP A 199 48.55 -64.13 35.93
CA ASP A 199 49.47 -63.50 36.88
C ASP A 199 49.67 -64.35 38.15
N ARG A 200 48.61 -64.99 38.65
CA ARG A 200 48.71 -65.95 39.77
C ARG A 200 49.47 -67.20 39.38
N LEU A 201 49.29 -67.72 38.16
CA LEU A 201 50.10 -68.82 37.63
C LEU A 201 51.57 -68.41 37.49
N LEU A 202 51.87 -67.25 36.92
CA LEU A 202 53.23 -66.74 36.75
C LEU A 202 53.92 -66.48 38.11
N SER A 203 53.19 -65.99 39.11
CA SER A 203 53.73 -65.76 40.46
C SER A 203 53.82 -67.02 41.34
N HIS A 204 53.01 -68.06 41.10
CA HIS A 204 53.24 -69.40 41.69
C HIS A 204 54.28 -70.24 40.93
N LEU A 205 54.52 -69.95 39.65
CA LEU A 205 55.58 -70.55 38.84
C LEU A 205 56.90 -69.77 38.92
N GLY A 206 57.05 -68.91 39.92
CA GLY A 206 58.33 -68.40 40.40
C GLY A 206 59.21 -69.47 41.05
N GLY A 207 59.52 -70.57 40.33
CA GLY A 207 60.53 -71.54 40.73
C GLY A 207 60.09 -72.98 41.04
N VAL A 208 59.15 -73.57 40.27
CA VAL A 208 58.94 -75.05 40.25
C VAL A 208 58.70 -75.53 38.81
N ASP A 209 59.23 -76.70 38.45
CA ASP A 209 59.19 -77.24 37.09
C ASP A 209 57.78 -77.52 36.54
N ALA A 210 57.58 -77.14 35.28
CA ALA A 210 56.33 -77.32 34.53
C ALA A 210 55.87 -78.78 34.35
N ALA A 211 56.74 -79.75 34.61
CA ALA A 211 56.41 -81.18 34.54
C ALA A 211 55.31 -81.61 35.54
N THR A 212 55.17 -80.91 36.67
CA THR A 212 54.32 -81.36 37.78
C THR A 212 52.84 -80.98 37.61
N LEU A 213 52.54 -79.89 36.89
CA LEU A 213 51.16 -79.40 36.74
C LEU A 213 50.31 -80.21 35.75
N PHE A 214 50.93 -80.86 34.76
CA PHE A 214 50.19 -81.57 33.70
C PHE A 214 49.49 -82.86 34.17
N SER A 215 49.81 -83.36 35.37
CA SER A 215 49.20 -84.59 35.92
C SER A 215 47.83 -84.39 36.60
N ALA A 216 47.33 -83.15 36.70
CA ALA A 216 46.12 -82.83 37.47
C ALA A 216 44.86 -82.55 36.62
N LEU A 217 44.98 -82.47 35.29
CA LEU A 217 43.91 -82.07 34.38
C LEU A 217 43.51 -83.18 33.40
N THR A 218 42.79 -84.19 33.91
CA THR A 218 41.88 -85.03 33.10
C THR A 218 40.69 -85.47 33.98
N PRO A 219 39.44 -85.37 33.50
CA PRO A 219 38.24 -85.59 34.34
C PRO A 219 37.79 -87.06 34.38
N PRO A 220 37.15 -87.49 35.48
CA PRO A 220 35.86 -88.19 35.36
C PRO A 220 34.86 -87.73 36.47
N PRO A 221 33.75 -88.43 36.78
CA PRO A 221 32.45 -88.07 36.19
C PRO A 221 31.32 -87.85 37.23
N ALA A 222 30.10 -87.54 36.74
CA ALA A 222 28.94 -87.23 37.58
C ALA A 222 28.30 -88.43 38.30
N ARG A 223 27.83 -88.17 39.54
CA ARG A 223 26.69 -88.77 40.28
C ARG A 223 26.37 -87.82 41.45
N HIS A 224 25.11 -87.40 41.69
CA HIS A 224 24.02 -88.14 42.37
C HIS A 224 24.40 -88.59 43.80
N SER A 225 23.59 -88.39 44.85
CA SER A 225 22.26 -87.74 44.98
C SER A 225 21.83 -87.63 46.45
N SER A 226 20.79 -86.81 46.75
CA SER A 226 20.01 -86.77 48.02
C SER A 226 20.77 -86.28 49.28
N SER A 227 20.13 -85.81 50.36
CA SER A 227 18.70 -85.82 50.70
C SER A 227 18.15 -84.50 51.30
N THR A 228 16.82 -84.39 51.35
CA THR A 228 16.01 -83.33 51.99
C THR A 228 16.04 -83.44 53.53
N THR A 229 15.28 -82.55 54.21
CA THR A 229 14.96 -82.50 55.67
C THR A 229 16.13 -82.15 56.60
N ASP A 230 16.02 -81.22 57.57
CA ASP A 230 14.85 -80.71 58.30
C ASP A 230 14.74 -79.17 58.41
N ALA A 231 13.56 -78.68 58.81
CA ALA A 231 13.31 -77.28 59.16
C ALA A 231 12.79 -77.15 60.61
N PHE A 232 13.36 -76.21 61.38
CA PHE A 232 13.09 -76.05 62.82
C PHE A 232 11.87 -75.14 63.14
N ASN A 233 10.99 -75.61 64.03
CA ASN A 233 10.12 -74.76 64.88
C ASN A 233 10.96 -74.17 66.04
N ALA A 234 10.58 -73.21 66.91
CA ALA A 234 9.33 -72.51 67.29
C ALA A 234 9.70 -71.28 68.18
N ILE A 235 8.86 -70.31 68.62
CA ILE A 235 7.53 -69.78 68.22
C ILE A 235 7.30 -68.42 68.93
N ALA A 236 6.62 -67.45 68.29
CA ALA A 236 6.06 -66.19 68.84
C ALA A 236 7.05 -65.13 69.43
N GLN A 237 6.74 -63.83 69.58
CA GLN A 237 5.44 -63.14 69.76
C GLN A 237 5.31 -61.77 69.04
N ALA A 238 4.06 -61.38 68.78
CA ALA A 238 3.43 -60.03 68.79
C ALA A 238 4.06 -58.80 68.07
N GLY A 239 3.19 -57.98 67.44
CA GLY A 239 3.45 -56.54 67.23
C GLY A 239 3.36 -55.95 65.82
N THR A 240 2.42 -56.38 64.96
CA THR A 240 2.28 -55.82 63.60
C THR A 240 1.74 -54.39 63.57
N ARG A 241 2.41 -53.49 62.81
CA ARG A 241 1.94 -52.13 62.49
C ARG A 241 2.25 -51.78 61.04
N THR A 242 1.22 -51.70 60.19
CA THR A 242 1.38 -51.46 58.74
C THR A 242 0.71 -50.17 58.25
N LYS A 243 1.45 -49.49 57.38
CA LYS A 243 1.10 -48.43 56.41
C LYS A 243 -0.41 -48.17 56.18
N ASN A 244 -0.79 -46.89 56.27
CA ASN A 244 -1.95 -46.36 55.56
C ASN A 244 -1.49 -45.66 54.27
N VAL A 245 -2.14 -45.97 53.16
CA VAL A 245 -2.22 -45.15 51.94
C VAL A 245 -3.72 -45.05 51.63
N LEU A 246 -4.23 -43.85 51.38
CA LEU A 246 -5.67 -43.64 51.18
C LEU A 246 -5.97 -43.19 49.75
N VAL A 247 -6.72 -44.03 49.05
CA VAL A 247 -7.47 -43.71 47.83
C VAL A 247 -8.86 -44.30 48.03
N MET A 248 -9.92 -43.60 47.64
CA MET A 248 -11.26 -44.18 47.62
C MET A 248 -12.07 -43.64 46.43
N THR A 249 -12.99 -44.46 45.95
CA THR A 249 -13.73 -44.29 44.69
C THR A 249 -15.24 -44.16 44.94
N SER A 250 -15.95 -43.70 43.90
CA SER A 250 -17.40 -43.50 43.85
C SER A 250 -18.23 -44.80 43.80
N LYS A 251 -19.54 -44.67 44.10
CA LYS A 251 -20.61 -45.32 43.31
C LYS A 251 -21.98 -44.62 43.46
N HIS A 252 -22.88 -44.91 42.52
CA HIS A 252 -24.30 -44.52 42.43
C HIS A 252 -25.20 -45.33 43.42
N GLU A 253 -26.55 -45.33 43.48
CA GLU A 253 -27.73 -45.09 42.56
C GLU A 253 -28.98 -44.77 43.48
N ASP A 254 -30.18 -44.27 43.11
CA ASP A 254 -30.77 -43.56 41.93
C ASP A 254 -32.21 -43.03 42.27
N LEU A 255 -32.88 -42.35 41.30
CA LEU A 255 -34.33 -42.29 40.98
C LEU A 255 -35.34 -41.31 41.68
N ARG A 256 -35.85 -40.36 40.86
CA ARG A 256 -37.25 -39.87 40.67
C ARG A 256 -38.06 -39.00 41.69
N SER A 257 -38.38 -37.78 41.20
CA SER A 257 -39.72 -37.17 41.01
C SER A 257 -40.64 -36.67 42.17
N SER A 258 -40.56 -35.35 42.43
CA SER A 258 -41.63 -34.31 42.26
C SER A 258 -42.98 -34.30 43.03
N ILE A 259 -43.55 -33.07 43.12
CA ILE A 259 -44.97 -32.65 43.35
C ILE A 259 -45.35 -32.14 44.76
N GLN A 260 -45.90 -30.90 44.78
CA GLN A 260 -46.94 -30.22 45.59
C GLN A 260 -47.40 -30.76 46.98
N SER A 261 -48.00 -29.97 47.91
CA SER A 261 -48.24 -28.51 48.05
C SER A 261 -48.88 -28.23 49.44
N THR A 262 -49.22 -26.95 49.73
CA THR A 262 -50.34 -26.50 50.61
C THR A 262 -50.24 -26.81 52.14
N ALA A 263 -50.79 -25.99 53.06
CA ALA A 263 -51.41 -24.66 52.94
C ALA A 263 -51.28 -23.83 54.25
N GLN A 264 -51.55 -22.54 54.12
CA GLN A 264 -52.06 -21.62 55.16
C GLN A 264 -53.49 -22.05 55.62
N PRO A 265 -54.13 -21.51 56.69
CA PRO A 265 -54.28 -20.05 56.92
C PRO A 265 -54.46 -19.53 58.38
N SER A 266 -54.57 -18.18 58.47
CA SER A 266 -55.38 -17.35 59.41
C SER A 266 -55.29 -17.57 60.95
N ASP A 267 -55.36 -16.53 61.79
CA ASP A 267 -56.30 -15.40 61.68
C ASP A 267 -55.86 -14.07 62.35
N HIS A 268 -56.71 -13.03 62.27
CA HIS A 268 -56.46 -11.63 62.67
C HIS A 268 -56.49 -11.33 64.18
N SER A 269 -55.73 -10.29 64.64
CA SER A 269 -56.31 -9.11 65.36
C SER A 269 -55.32 -8.01 65.83
N ILE A 270 -55.46 -6.81 65.25
CA ILE A 270 -55.70 -5.50 65.90
C ILE A 270 -54.84 -5.04 67.13
N MET A 271 -53.96 -4.07 66.84
CA MET A 271 -53.64 -2.83 67.60
C MET A 271 -53.02 -2.78 69.02
N SER A 272 -51.81 -2.18 69.06
CA SER A 272 -51.46 -0.94 69.80
C SER A 272 -50.48 -0.97 70.98
N SER A 273 -49.39 -0.22 70.77
CA SER A 273 -48.65 0.64 71.72
C SER A 273 -48.12 0.12 73.07
N LYS A 274 -46.79 0.01 73.14
CA LYS A 274 -45.98 0.66 74.18
C LYS A 274 -44.55 0.90 73.67
N ALA A 275 -43.94 2.02 74.03
CA ALA A 275 -42.61 2.43 73.56
C ALA A 275 -41.49 1.96 74.51
N SER A 276 -40.30 1.68 73.96
CA SER A 276 -39.07 1.56 74.74
C SER A 276 -37.82 1.86 73.90
N ALA A 277 -36.75 2.23 74.60
CA ALA A 277 -35.51 2.86 74.15
C ALA A 277 -34.75 2.21 72.97
N GLN A 278 -34.01 3.05 72.25
CA GLN A 278 -32.87 2.63 71.42
C GLN A 278 -31.74 2.09 72.31
N GLN A 279 -31.09 1.00 71.89
CA GLN A 279 -29.97 0.39 72.61
C GLN A 279 -28.68 0.54 71.79
N LEU A 280 -27.67 1.22 72.36
CA LEU A 280 -26.36 1.39 71.74
C LEU A 280 -25.52 0.09 71.87
N PRO A 281 -24.72 -0.28 70.85
CA PRO A 281 -23.85 -1.45 70.92
C PRO A 281 -22.67 -1.23 71.91
N PRO A 282 -22.13 -2.30 72.52
CA PRO A 282 -21.07 -2.22 73.51
C PRO A 282 -19.71 -1.78 72.91
N PRO A 283 -18.78 -1.23 73.73
CA PRO A 283 -17.50 -0.72 73.27
C PRO A 283 -16.55 -1.81 72.72
N GLU A 284 -15.91 -1.54 71.59
CA GLU A 284 -14.94 -2.45 70.94
C GLU A 284 -13.69 -2.70 71.81
N LYS A 285 -13.24 -3.97 71.87
CA LYS A 285 -11.98 -4.35 72.54
C LYS A 285 -10.75 -3.84 71.77
N PRO A 286 -9.67 -3.38 72.44
CA PRO A 286 -8.50 -2.79 71.79
C PRO A 286 -7.74 -3.73 70.84
N GLU A 287 -7.86 -5.04 71.04
CA GLU A 287 -7.26 -6.06 70.18
C GLU A 287 -7.96 -6.16 68.83
N ALA A 288 -9.30 -6.14 68.81
CA ALA A 288 -10.11 -6.14 67.59
C ALA A 288 -9.86 -4.90 66.71
N ILE A 289 -9.52 -3.77 67.34
CA ILE A 289 -9.12 -2.54 66.66
C ILE A 289 -7.75 -2.71 65.98
N ARG A 290 -6.77 -3.33 66.66
CA ARG A 290 -5.45 -3.61 66.06
C ARG A 290 -5.52 -4.62 64.92
N THR A 291 -6.30 -5.70 65.06
CA THR A 291 -6.49 -6.67 63.97
C THR A 291 -7.21 -6.03 62.79
N ARG A 292 -8.27 -5.24 63.02
CA ARG A 292 -8.96 -4.46 61.98
C ARG A 292 -8.01 -3.52 61.22
N PHE A 293 -7.17 -2.75 61.92
CA PHE A 293 -6.17 -1.90 61.27
C PHE A 293 -5.18 -2.72 60.45
N THR A 294 -4.70 -3.85 60.98
CA THR A 294 -3.75 -4.73 60.29
C THR A 294 -4.36 -5.34 59.02
N VAL A 295 -5.63 -5.78 59.06
CA VAL A 295 -6.37 -6.29 57.89
C VAL A 295 -6.59 -5.19 56.85
N ILE A 296 -7.04 -3.99 57.25
CA ILE A 296 -7.23 -2.87 56.32
C ILE A 296 -5.89 -2.47 55.68
N ALA A 297 -4.80 -2.40 56.47
CA ALA A 297 -3.46 -2.11 55.96
C ALA A 297 -2.95 -3.20 55.00
N ALA A 298 -3.21 -4.48 55.27
CA ALA A 298 -2.88 -5.59 54.37
C ALA A 298 -3.64 -5.52 53.04
N PHE A 299 -4.95 -5.23 53.07
CA PHE A 299 -5.73 -5.02 51.84
C PHE A 299 -5.20 -3.84 51.02
N TRP A 300 -4.91 -2.69 51.64
CA TRP A 300 -4.31 -1.55 50.94
C TRP A 300 -2.90 -1.86 50.42
N ALA A 301 -2.08 -2.64 51.13
CA ALA A 301 -0.79 -3.08 50.63
C ALA A 301 -0.93 -3.99 49.40
N VAL A 302 -1.86 -4.95 49.39
CA VAL A 302 -2.12 -5.80 48.21
C VAL A 302 -2.64 -4.97 47.04
N ILE A 303 -3.53 -4.00 47.27
CA ILE A 303 -4.06 -3.11 46.23
C ILE A 303 -2.94 -2.23 45.64
N ILE A 304 -2.02 -1.70 46.46
CA ILE A 304 -0.96 -0.79 46.00
C ILE A 304 0.22 -1.54 45.36
N PHE A 305 0.65 -2.69 45.91
CA PHE A 305 1.84 -3.40 45.45
C PHE A 305 1.57 -4.52 44.42
N LEU A 306 0.36 -5.10 44.39
CA LEU A 306 -0.04 -6.06 43.36
C LEU A 306 -1.15 -5.51 42.46
N GLY A 307 -2.26 -5.05 43.05
CA GLY A 307 -3.47 -4.66 42.32
C GLY A 307 -3.23 -3.60 41.26
N PHE A 308 -2.68 -2.44 41.65
CA PHE A 308 -2.44 -1.32 40.75
C PHE A 308 -1.36 -1.62 39.68
N PRO A 309 -0.17 -2.21 40.00
CA PRO A 309 0.81 -2.58 38.98
C PRO A 309 0.32 -3.62 37.98
N ILE A 310 -0.44 -4.63 38.43
CA ILE A 310 -1.04 -5.63 37.54
C ILE A 310 -2.11 -4.97 36.67
N TRP A 311 -3.06 -4.24 37.27
CA TRP A 311 -4.12 -3.53 36.54
C TRP A 311 -3.54 -2.62 35.47
N TRP A 312 -2.59 -1.74 35.83
CA TRP A 312 -1.92 -0.81 34.91
C TRP A 312 -1.26 -1.55 33.73
N LYS A 313 -0.54 -2.66 34.00
CA LYS A 313 0.10 -3.47 32.95
C LYS A 313 -0.91 -4.23 32.07
N THR A 314 -2.09 -4.55 32.59
CA THR A 314 -3.17 -5.20 31.82
C THR A 314 -4.08 -4.23 31.06
N THR A 315 -4.11 -2.94 31.43
CA THR A 315 -4.92 -1.91 30.76
C THR A 315 -4.09 -0.94 29.89
N SER A 316 -2.76 -0.97 30.01
CA SER A 316 -1.85 -0.28 29.09
C SER A 316 -1.87 -0.93 27.70
N ILE A 317 -2.16 -0.14 26.68
CA ILE A 317 -2.06 -0.55 25.26
C ILE A 317 -0.57 -0.71 24.91
N TYR A 318 -0.20 -1.79 24.21
CA TYR A 318 1.17 -1.98 23.73
C TYR A 318 1.50 -0.95 22.64
N ARG A 319 2.62 -0.25 22.83
CA ARG A 319 3.13 0.74 21.88
C ARG A 319 4.64 0.56 21.71
N ALA A 320 5.05 0.14 20.52
CA ALA A 320 6.45 0.09 20.13
C ALA A 320 7.03 1.52 20.03
N HIS A 321 8.33 1.64 20.30
CA HIS A 321 9.06 2.90 20.18
C HIS A 321 9.45 3.15 18.71
N LEU A 322 9.11 4.33 18.18
CA LEU A 322 9.49 4.76 16.82
C LEU A 322 10.55 5.88 16.89
N PRO A 323 11.48 5.96 15.93
CA PRO A 323 12.48 7.03 15.84
C PRO A 323 11.88 8.32 15.27
N VAL A 324 10.87 8.87 15.95
CA VAL A 324 10.09 10.05 15.52
C VAL A 324 10.96 11.24 15.07
N PRO A 325 12.05 11.64 15.77
CA PRO A 325 12.90 12.74 15.31
C PRO A 325 13.55 12.47 13.95
N GLU A 326 13.97 11.23 13.69
CA GLU A 326 14.61 10.83 12.43
C GLU A 326 13.60 10.83 11.29
N MET A 327 12.40 10.28 11.52
CA MET A 327 11.28 10.32 10.57
C MET A 327 10.90 11.76 10.17
N VAL A 328 10.94 12.69 11.13
CA VAL A 328 10.68 14.12 10.90
C VAL A 328 11.83 14.80 10.17
N ASP A 329 13.09 14.44 10.43
CA ASP A 329 14.25 15.03 9.75
C ASP A 329 14.43 14.52 8.30
N TRP A 330 13.99 13.29 8.01
CA TRP A 330 13.77 12.81 6.64
C TRP A 330 12.68 13.60 5.93
N ALA A 331 11.50 13.72 6.53
CA ALA A 331 10.35 14.44 5.95
C ALA A 331 10.63 15.93 5.68
N ASN A 332 11.53 16.55 6.44
CA ASN A 332 11.96 17.94 6.27
C ASN A 332 13.19 18.11 5.34
N GLY A 333 13.67 17.04 4.67
CA GLY A 333 14.82 17.12 3.75
C GLY A 333 16.15 17.52 4.42
N LYS A 334 16.31 17.21 5.71
CA LYS A 334 17.57 17.43 6.45
C LYS A 334 18.55 16.27 6.25
N THR A 335 18.06 15.04 6.37
CA THR A 335 18.90 13.83 6.32
C THR A 335 19.41 13.52 4.92
N CYS A 336 18.57 13.73 3.90
CA CYS A 336 18.92 13.55 2.50
C CYS A 336 18.60 14.81 1.68
N ARG A 337 19.52 15.15 0.77
CA ARG A 337 19.27 16.06 -0.34
C ARG A 337 19.66 15.31 -1.61
N PRO A 338 18.69 14.89 -2.45
CA PRO A 338 19.01 14.09 -3.63
C PRO A 338 19.84 14.91 -4.62
N VAL A 339 20.93 14.31 -5.08
CA VAL A 339 21.83 14.85 -6.11
C VAL A 339 21.92 13.80 -7.21
N PHE A 340 21.99 14.25 -8.46
CA PHE A 340 21.99 13.44 -9.67
C PHE A 340 23.31 13.69 -10.42
N PRO A 341 24.39 12.96 -10.09
CA PRO A 341 25.66 12.99 -10.80
C PRO A 341 25.54 12.14 -12.07
N LEU A 342 25.26 12.77 -13.20
CA LEU A 342 25.09 12.09 -14.47
C LEU A 342 26.44 11.87 -15.14
N GLU A 343 26.93 10.63 -15.16
CA GLU A 343 28.17 10.27 -15.85
C GLU A 343 27.96 10.25 -17.37
N ILE A 344 28.71 11.09 -18.08
CA ILE A 344 28.76 11.14 -19.54
C ILE A 344 30.14 10.66 -19.99
N ARG A 345 30.18 9.56 -20.76
CA ARG A 345 31.44 8.97 -21.24
C ARG A 345 31.82 9.51 -22.61
N PHE A 346 33.09 9.82 -22.80
CA PHE A 346 33.65 10.37 -24.04
C PHE A 346 34.51 9.32 -24.73
N GLU A 347 34.10 8.93 -25.94
CA GLU A 347 34.86 8.10 -26.87
C GLU A 347 35.51 9.00 -27.92
N THR A 348 36.85 9.00 -27.99
CA THR A 348 37.60 9.90 -28.87
C THR A 348 38.57 9.11 -29.76
N PRO A 349 38.07 8.20 -30.62
CA PRO A 349 38.87 7.19 -31.34
C PRO A 349 39.88 7.76 -32.35
N SER A 350 39.89 9.06 -32.59
CA SER A 350 40.77 9.74 -33.55
C SER A 350 41.49 10.97 -32.97
N MET A 351 41.47 11.15 -31.64
CA MET A 351 42.10 12.29 -30.95
C MET A 351 43.07 11.78 -29.87
N PRO A 352 44.31 12.31 -29.79
CA PRO A 352 45.27 11.94 -28.74
C PRO A 352 44.69 12.17 -27.33
N ILE A 353 45.01 11.28 -26.39
CA ILE A 353 44.55 11.38 -25.00
C ILE A 353 44.78 12.76 -24.35
N PRO A 354 45.94 13.44 -24.47
CA PRO A 354 46.12 14.76 -23.83
C PRO A 354 45.24 15.87 -24.43
N GLU A 355 44.90 15.79 -25.72
CA GLU A 355 43.99 16.74 -26.37
C GLU A 355 42.54 16.48 -25.95
N ALA A 356 42.14 15.19 -25.90
CA ALA A 356 40.83 14.77 -25.40
C ALA A 356 40.62 15.16 -23.93
N GLN A 357 41.64 15.03 -23.08
CA GLN A 357 41.60 15.47 -21.68
C GLN A 357 41.47 17.00 -21.57
N ASN A 358 42.15 17.77 -22.42
CA ASN A 358 42.02 19.23 -22.39
C ASN A 358 40.64 19.70 -22.88
N LEU A 359 40.11 19.08 -23.95
CA LEU A 359 38.75 19.30 -24.44
C LEU A 359 37.74 18.99 -23.32
N LEU A 360 37.80 17.80 -22.72
CA LEU A 360 36.91 17.37 -21.64
C LEU A 360 36.94 18.34 -20.45
N ARG A 361 38.13 18.76 -19.99
CA ARG A 361 38.28 19.75 -18.90
C ARG A 361 37.65 21.09 -19.25
N THR A 362 37.79 21.54 -20.49
CA THR A 362 37.26 22.83 -20.96
C THR A 362 35.73 22.77 -21.07
N THR A 363 35.20 21.69 -21.65
CA THR A 363 33.76 21.44 -21.75
C THR A 363 33.12 21.32 -20.37
N GLN A 364 33.76 20.62 -19.42
CA GLN A 364 33.28 20.53 -18.02
C GLN A 364 33.22 21.92 -17.36
N HIS A 365 34.24 22.77 -17.54
CA HIS A 365 34.21 24.15 -17.02
C HIS A 365 33.03 24.94 -17.60
N THR A 366 32.87 24.97 -18.93
CA THR A 366 31.72 25.66 -19.55
C THR A 366 30.37 25.10 -19.15
N LEU A 367 30.29 23.82 -18.76
CA LEU A 367 29.06 23.14 -18.38
C LEU A 367 28.72 23.35 -16.90
N ASP A 368 29.72 23.49 -16.02
CA ASP A 368 29.53 23.95 -14.64
C ASP A 368 29.19 25.46 -14.60
N ASP A 369 29.81 26.30 -15.46
CA ASP A 369 29.47 27.74 -15.60
C ASP A 369 28.00 27.96 -16.01
N LEU A 370 27.47 27.11 -16.90
CA LEU A 370 26.09 27.17 -17.39
C LEU A 370 25.06 26.54 -16.43
N ASN A 371 25.49 25.91 -15.34
CA ASN A 371 24.59 25.12 -14.47
C ASN A 371 24.27 25.78 -13.13
N GLU A 372 23.24 26.63 -13.12
CA GLU A 372 22.67 27.23 -11.91
C GLU A 372 22.05 26.23 -10.90
N PHE A 373 21.92 24.94 -11.24
CA PHE A 373 21.18 23.96 -10.44
C PHE A 373 22.09 22.90 -9.79
N SER A 374 22.40 23.10 -8.51
CA SER A 374 23.33 22.24 -7.76
C SER A 374 22.93 20.76 -7.66
N ALA A 375 21.64 20.44 -7.72
CA ALA A 375 21.14 19.07 -7.56
C ALA A 375 21.34 18.19 -8.80
N HIS A 376 21.29 18.73 -10.02
CA HIS A 376 21.43 17.95 -11.27
C HIS A 376 22.69 18.43 -11.99
N HIS A 377 23.70 17.57 -12.11
CA HIS A 377 24.98 17.98 -12.67
C HIS A 377 25.60 16.89 -13.56
N LEU A 378 26.18 17.33 -14.67
CA LEU A 378 26.78 16.44 -15.68
C LEU A 378 28.29 16.31 -15.39
N ARG A 379 28.79 15.07 -15.33
CA ARG A 379 30.23 14.77 -15.12
C ARG A 379 30.79 14.02 -16.32
N LEU A 380 31.72 14.67 -17.00
CA LEU A 380 32.37 14.12 -18.18
C LEU A 380 33.53 13.20 -17.76
N LYS A 381 33.64 12.02 -18.35
CA LYS A 381 34.79 11.09 -18.19
C LYS A 381 35.22 10.53 -19.55
N LEU A 382 36.50 10.25 -19.72
CA LEU A 382 37.00 9.55 -20.92
C LEU A 382 36.69 8.04 -20.80
N SER A 383 36.36 7.38 -21.90
CA SER A 383 36.12 5.91 -21.91
C SER A 383 37.39 5.12 -21.61
N GLU A 384 37.24 3.99 -20.91
CA GLU A 384 38.33 3.06 -20.59
C GLU A 384 38.95 2.46 -21.87
N ASP A 385 38.14 2.25 -22.92
CA ASP A 385 38.62 1.74 -24.21
C ASP A 385 39.53 2.75 -24.95
N THR A 386 39.27 4.06 -24.81
CA THR A 386 40.15 5.11 -25.34
C THR A 386 41.53 5.07 -24.68
N ILE A 387 41.59 4.70 -23.40
CA ILE A 387 42.84 4.56 -22.62
C ILE A 387 43.56 3.25 -22.98
N ALA A 388 42.80 2.17 -23.19
CA ALA A 388 43.33 0.88 -23.63
C ALA A 388 43.91 0.93 -25.07
N ALA A 389 43.38 1.79 -25.94
CA ALA A 389 43.80 1.90 -27.34
C ALA A 389 45.27 2.34 -27.52
N GLU A 390 45.80 3.23 -26.66
CA GLU A 390 47.23 3.59 -26.67
C GLU A 390 48.12 2.52 -25.99
N SER A 391 47.54 1.64 -25.16
CA SER A 391 48.27 0.67 -24.34
C SER A 391 48.05 -0.78 -24.78
N HIS A 392 48.51 -1.14 -25.99
CA HIS A 392 48.53 -2.47 -26.66
C HIS A 392 48.08 -3.72 -25.83
N VAL A 393 46.81 -3.77 -25.41
CA VAL A 393 46.20 -4.89 -24.70
C VAL A 393 44.80 -5.10 -25.26
N SER A 394 44.61 -6.16 -26.04
CA SER A 394 43.33 -6.45 -26.70
C SER A 394 42.28 -6.95 -25.72
N ALA A 395 41.42 -6.05 -25.25
CA ALA A 395 40.21 -6.41 -24.49
C ALA A 395 39.18 -7.08 -25.41
N GLN A 396 39.20 -8.42 -25.47
CA GLN A 396 38.15 -9.19 -26.14
C GLN A 396 37.00 -9.51 -25.17
N GLY A 397 35.84 -8.88 -25.38
CA GLY A 397 34.56 -9.31 -24.80
C GLY A 397 33.67 -8.16 -24.32
N PRO A 398 32.37 -8.15 -24.66
CA PRO A 398 31.43 -7.18 -24.10
C PRO A 398 31.19 -7.50 -22.61
N SER A 399 31.49 -6.54 -21.73
CA SER A 399 31.41 -6.71 -20.27
C SER A 399 29.97 -6.66 -19.74
N VAL A 400 29.12 -7.59 -20.16
CA VAL A 400 27.75 -7.79 -19.63
C VAL A 400 27.83 -8.51 -18.29
N LEU A 401 28.27 -7.79 -17.26
CA LEU A 401 28.27 -8.21 -15.86
C LEU A 401 27.72 -7.08 -14.98
N ALA A 402 26.40 -7.05 -14.84
CA ALA A 402 25.73 -6.26 -13.81
C ALA A 402 26.22 -6.73 -12.43
N GLY A 403 26.94 -5.87 -11.70
CA GLY A 403 27.58 -6.23 -10.43
C GLY A 403 28.86 -5.48 -10.09
N SER A 404 29.51 -4.80 -11.04
CA SER A 404 30.57 -3.84 -10.69
C SER A 404 29.95 -2.58 -10.08
N GLY A 405 30.44 -2.14 -8.91
CA GLY A 405 29.96 -0.92 -8.23
C GLY A 405 30.38 0.40 -8.88
N LYS A 406 30.46 0.44 -10.22
CA LYS A 406 30.66 1.67 -11.00
C LYS A 406 29.33 2.46 -11.07
N PRO A 407 29.35 3.78 -11.29
CA PRO A 407 28.15 4.57 -11.58
C PRO A 407 27.55 4.23 -12.95
N ASP A 408 26.25 4.50 -13.08
CA ASP A 408 25.48 4.26 -14.30
C ASP A 408 25.84 5.31 -15.37
N THR A 409 25.98 4.89 -16.63
CA THR A 409 26.28 5.80 -17.74
C THR A 409 25.00 6.42 -18.31
N ALA A 410 24.89 7.74 -18.20
CA ALA A 410 23.72 8.49 -18.65
C ALA A 410 23.72 8.77 -20.15
N LEU A 411 24.91 8.94 -20.74
CA LEU A 411 25.11 9.18 -22.17
C LEU A 411 26.55 8.81 -22.58
N THR A 412 26.72 8.19 -23.74
CA THR A 412 28.01 8.04 -24.41
C THR A 412 28.11 9.06 -25.55
N VAL A 413 29.12 9.92 -25.51
CA VAL A 413 29.41 10.93 -26.53
C VAL A 413 30.62 10.47 -27.33
N ARG A 414 30.46 10.31 -28.64
CA ARG A 414 31.51 9.81 -29.53
C ARG A 414 31.93 10.90 -30.52
N LEU A 415 33.19 11.30 -30.46
CA LEU A 415 33.73 12.37 -31.30
C LEU A 415 34.28 11.81 -32.61
N LEU A 416 33.73 12.27 -33.75
CA LEU A 416 34.10 11.81 -35.09
C LEU A 416 34.64 12.98 -35.94
N PRO A 417 35.86 12.92 -36.48
CA PRO A 417 36.36 13.96 -37.38
C PRO A 417 35.70 13.86 -38.77
N GLN A 418 35.26 14.99 -39.32
CA GLN A 418 34.69 15.07 -40.68
C GLN A 418 35.15 16.35 -41.40
N GLU A 419 35.78 16.21 -42.56
CA GLU A 419 36.43 17.34 -43.26
C GLU A 419 35.45 18.28 -43.98
N ASP A 420 34.30 17.78 -44.45
CA ASP A 420 33.29 18.56 -45.21
C ASP A 420 32.44 19.53 -44.36
N LEU A 421 32.72 19.67 -43.06
CA LEU A 421 31.91 20.45 -42.12
C LEU A 421 32.46 21.86 -41.87
N VAL A 422 31.62 22.88 -42.05
CA VAL A 422 31.93 24.27 -41.66
C VAL A 422 31.72 24.50 -40.16
N ALA A 423 30.81 23.75 -39.54
CA ALA A 423 30.46 23.80 -38.13
C ALA A 423 30.18 22.38 -37.62
N PRO A 424 30.40 22.09 -36.32
CA PRO A 424 30.12 20.78 -35.75
C PRO A 424 28.63 20.45 -35.81
N LYS A 425 28.33 19.16 -35.79
CA LYS A 425 26.96 18.60 -35.78
C LYS A 425 26.86 17.51 -34.71
N ALA A 426 25.65 17.27 -34.23
CA ALA A 426 25.34 16.20 -33.31
C ALA A 426 24.18 15.35 -33.86
N GLU A 427 24.28 14.03 -33.69
CA GLU A 427 23.26 13.06 -34.08
C GLU A 427 23.07 12.03 -32.95
N LEU A 428 21.84 11.96 -32.42
CA LEU A 428 21.48 11.06 -31.34
C LEU A 428 20.82 9.79 -31.91
N HIS A 429 21.39 8.63 -31.59
CA HIS A 429 20.86 7.33 -32.02
C HIS A 429 19.51 7.04 -31.36
N SER A 430 18.53 6.48 -32.11
CA SER A 430 17.18 6.22 -31.58
C SER A 430 17.13 5.04 -30.59
N GLU A 431 17.92 4.00 -30.85
CA GLU A 431 17.89 2.72 -30.14
C GLU A 431 18.96 2.59 -29.03
N THR A 432 19.78 3.62 -28.80
CA THR A 432 20.86 3.61 -27.80
C THR A 432 20.96 4.93 -27.04
N THR A 433 21.81 4.99 -26.01
CA THR A 433 22.19 6.24 -25.33
C THR A 433 23.50 6.82 -25.89
N GLN A 434 23.66 6.78 -27.22
CA GLN A 434 24.85 7.28 -27.93
C GLN A 434 24.55 8.56 -28.70
N LEU A 435 25.39 9.58 -28.50
CA LEU A 435 25.41 10.84 -29.24
C LEU A 435 26.71 10.91 -30.05
N ASP A 436 26.60 10.82 -31.38
CA ASP A 436 27.74 11.05 -32.27
C ASP A 436 27.88 12.56 -32.52
N ILE A 437 29.07 13.11 -32.33
CA ILE A 437 29.38 14.53 -32.59
C ILE A 437 30.44 14.59 -33.67
N MET A 438 30.03 15.05 -34.86
CA MET A 438 30.89 15.25 -36.01
C MET A 438 31.52 16.63 -35.94
N TYR A 439 32.86 16.71 -35.95
CA TYR A 439 33.60 17.97 -35.83
C TYR A 439 34.62 18.14 -36.97
N PRO A 440 34.83 19.37 -37.47
CA PRO A 440 35.92 19.64 -38.40
C PRO A 440 37.27 19.60 -37.67
N PRO A 441 38.29 18.91 -38.22
CA PRO A 441 39.62 18.79 -37.59
C PRO A 441 40.30 20.12 -37.25
N THR A 442 39.91 21.22 -37.91
CA THR A 442 40.41 22.57 -37.66
C THR A 442 39.93 23.20 -36.34
N GLN A 443 39.01 22.57 -35.60
CA GLN A 443 38.44 23.09 -34.34
C GLN A 443 38.92 22.35 -33.08
N ILE A 444 39.94 21.48 -33.19
CA ILE A 444 40.58 20.84 -32.03
C ILE A 444 41.19 21.93 -31.12
N PRO A 445 40.94 21.92 -29.79
CA PRO A 445 41.44 22.96 -28.90
C PRO A 445 42.96 22.93 -28.77
N ALA A 446 43.64 24.05 -29.02
CA ALA A 446 45.02 24.22 -28.62
C ALA A 446 45.14 24.15 -27.08
N PRO A 447 46.23 23.60 -26.51
CA PRO A 447 46.38 23.44 -25.06
C PRO A 447 46.37 24.78 -24.27
N SER A 448 46.50 25.91 -24.96
CA SER A 448 46.48 27.27 -24.40
C SER A 448 45.15 28.04 -24.57
N SER A 449 44.14 27.49 -25.27
CA SER A 449 42.86 28.19 -25.48
C SER A 449 41.83 27.81 -24.42
N SER A 450 41.36 28.77 -23.61
CA SER A 450 40.30 28.57 -22.61
C SER A 450 38.89 28.44 -23.22
N ASN A 451 38.67 29.03 -24.40
CA ASN A 451 37.35 29.13 -25.03
C ASN A 451 37.42 28.43 -26.39
N SER A 452 37.11 27.13 -26.46
CA SER A 452 36.98 26.43 -27.74
C SER A 452 35.54 26.53 -28.27
N PRO A 453 35.32 26.75 -29.58
CA PRO A 453 34.00 26.66 -30.17
C PRO A 453 33.41 25.25 -30.05
N LEU A 454 34.26 24.21 -30.09
CA LEU A 454 33.84 22.82 -29.96
C LEU A 454 33.39 22.49 -28.53
N SER A 455 34.10 22.98 -27.50
CA SER A 455 33.65 22.77 -26.10
C SER A 455 32.35 23.49 -25.79
N ALA A 456 32.19 24.73 -26.30
CA ALA A 456 30.95 25.49 -26.16
C ALA A 456 29.76 24.80 -26.87
N PHE A 457 29.97 24.30 -28.09
CA PHE A 457 28.96 23.52 -28.82
C PHE A 457 28.54 22.28 -28.03
N ILE A 458 29.49 21.44 -27.62
CA ILE A 458 29.21 20.21 -26.85
C ILE A 458 28.47 20.52 -25.55
N ALA A 459 28.88 21.55 -24.80
CA ALA A 459 28.20 21.95 -23.57
C ALA A 459 26.74 22.40 -23.83
N SER A 460 26.50 23.15 -24.90
CA SER A 460 25.14 23.60 -25.27
C SER A 460 24.22 22.45 -25.72
N GLU A 461 24.75 21.46 -26.45
CA GLU A 461 23.99 20.30 -26.91
C GLU A 461 23.63 19.39 -25.73
N LEU A 462 24.59 19.12 -24.83
CA LEU A 462 24.35 18.36 -23.60
C LEU A 462 23.35 19.07 -22.68
N GLN A 463 23.41 20.40 -22.57
CA GLN A 463 22.41 21.16 -21.84
C GLN A 463 21.01 21.02 -22.48
N SER A 464 20.90 21.05 -23.81
CA SER A 464 19.64 20.89 -24.54
C SER A 464 19.00 19.52 -24.26
N LEU A 465 19.76 18.43 -24.43
CA LEU A 465 19.30 17.05 -24.22
C LEU A 465 18.77 16.79 -22.79
N PHE A 466 19.43 17.34 -21.77
CA PHE A 466 19.01 17.18 -20.37
C PHE A 466 18.06 18.28 -19.85
N THR A 467 17.58 19.21 -20.70
CA THR A 467 16.71 20.32 -20.25
C THR A 467 15.35 19.84 -19.75
N GLU A 468 14.69 18.88 -20.40
CA GLU A 468 13.42 18.32 -19.91
C GLU A 468 13.61 17.55 -18.59
N GLU A 469 14.70 16.79 -18.42
CA GLU A 469 15.02 16.09 -17.16
C GLU A 469 15.28 17.07 -16.01
N LYS A 470 16.14 18.08 -16.24
CA LYS A 470 16.44 19.15 -15.27
C LYS A 470 15.17 19.88 -14.84
N ALA A 471 14.24 20.14 -15.76
CA ALA A 471 12.96 20.79 -15.48
C ALA A 471 12.04 19.91 -14.59
N ILE A 472 11.90 18.62 -14.91
CA ILE A 472 11.08 17.67 -14.14
C ILE A 472 11.62 17.52 -12.71
N ILE A 473 12.94 17.36 -12.55
CA ILE A 473 13.58 17.21 -11.24
C ILE A 473 13.46 18.51 -10.42
N ALA A 474 13.61 19.68 -11.04
CA ALA A 474 13.40 20.97 -10.36
C ALA A 474 11.95 21.14 -9.87
N GLN A 475 10.95 20.70 -10.65
CA GLN A 475 9.55 20.72 -10.20
C GLN A 475 9.33 19.81 -8.99
N ILE A 476 9.75 18.54 -9.07
CA ILE A 476 9.57 17.54 -8.00
C ILE A 476 10.20 18.01 -6.68
N LEU A 477 11.41 18.57 -6.73
CA LEU A 477 12.10 19.11 -5.55
C LEU A 477 11.55 20.46 -5.06
N SER A 478 10.70 21.14 -5.85
CA SER A 478 9.95 22.32 -5.40
C SER A 478 8.67 21.95 -4.64
N GLU A 479 7.97 20.89 -5.07
CA GLU A 479 6.70 20.45 -4.49
C GLU A 479 6.88 19.92 -3.06
N SER A 480 7.96 19.20 -2.77
CA SER A 480 8.29 18.74 -1.41
C SER A 480 8.51 19.90 -0.43
N ASN A 481 9.18 20.97 -0.86
CA ASN A 481 9.51 22.12 -0.01
C ASN A 481 8.26 22.90 0.42
N MET A 482 7.20 22.91 -0.39
CA MET A 482 5.91 23.51 -0.03
C MET A 482 5.24 22.80 1.17
N GLY A 483 5.50 21.51 1.37
CA GLY A 483 4.99 20.73 2.50
C GLY A 483 5.57 21.12 3.88
N SER A 484 6.62 21.95 3.91
CA SER A 484 7.31 22.41 5.14
C SER A 484 6.92 23.83 5.57
N ALA A 485 5.99 24.49 4.86
CA ALA A 485 5.65 25.90 5.04
C ALA A 485 5.03 26.27 6.40
N ASN A 486 4.63 25.29 7.23
CA ASN A 486 4.10 25.51 8.58
C ASN A 486 5.18 25.74 9.66
N THR A 487 6.43 26.02 9.28
CA THR A 487 7.53 26.31 10.21
C THR A 487 8.06 27.73 10.00
N ASN A 488 8.17 28.52 11.07
CA ASN A 488 8.59 29.93 11.04
C ASN A 488 10.11 30.13 10.82
N THR A 489 10.79 29.20 10.13
CA THR A 489 12.20 29.35 9.77
C THR A 489 12.33 30.19 8.50
N PRO A 490 13.22 31.20 8.46
CA PRO A 490 13.45 31.97 7.24
C PRO A 490 14.01 31.05 6.13
N PRO A 491 13.56 31.19 4.87
CA PRO A 491 14.03 30.35 3.78
C PRO A 491 15.53 30.56 3.55
N SER A 492 16.31 29.47 3.63
CA SER A 492 17.73 29.53 3.31
C SER A 492 17.93 29.86 1.83
N SER A 493 19.04 30.55 1.49
CA SER A 493 19.35 30.96 0.11
C SER A 493 19.25 29.82 -0.91
N ASN A 494 19.60 28.60 -0.50
CA ASN A 494 19.65 27.45 -1.39
C ASN A 494 18.25 26.89 -1.71
N ASN A 495 17.24 27.18 -0.88
CA ASN A 495 15.85 26.77 -1.11
C ASN A 495 15.21 27.51 -2.31
N GLN A 496 15.83 28.59 -2.78
CA GLN A 496 15.36 29.36 -3.94
C GLN A 496 15.81 28.76 -5.29
N GLN A 497 16.81 27.87 -5.31
CA GLN A 497 17.39 27.34 -6.55
C GLN A 497 16.38 26.59 -7.45
N PRO A 498 15.50 25.68 -6.96
CA PRO A 498 14.53 25.01 -7.82
C PRO A 498 13.54 25.98 -8.47
N LEU A 499 13.14 27.03 -7.73
CA LEU A 499 12.22 28.06 -8.20
C LEU A 499 12.87 28.99 -9.22
N ALA A 500 14.16 29.32 -9.06
CA ALA A 500 14.92 30.07 -10.06
C ALA A 500 15.02 29.30 -11.38
N VAL A 501 15.32 27.99 -11.32
CA VAL A 501 15.37 27.12 -12.51
C VAL A 501 14.01 27.06 -13.20
N LEU A 502 12.91 26.88 -12.47
CA LEU A 502 11.55 26.89 -13.04
C LEU A 502 11.19 28.23 -13.72
N ASN A 503 11.71 29.36 -13.22
CA ASN A 503 11.54 30.67 -13.85
C ASN A 503 12.45 30.90 -15.08
N SER A 504 13.55 30.15 -15.21
CA SER A 504 14.46 30.22 -16.38
C SER A 504 13.99 29.37 -17.57
N ILE A 505 13.07 28.42 -17.33
CA ILE A 505 12.54 27.50 -18.34
C ILE A 505 11.42 28.17 -19.15
N SER A 506 11.27 27.79 -20.42
CA SER A 506 10.19 28.34 -21.26
C SER A 506 8.80 27.95 -20.70
N PRO A 507 7.83 28.88 -20.67
CA PRO A 507 6.52 28.62 -20.04
C PRO A 507 5.74 27.51 -20.76
N GLN A 508 5.98 27.33 -22.06
CA GLN A 508 5.40 26.25 -22.85
C GLN A 508 5.91 24.87 -22.42
N LEU A 509 7.22 24.73 -22.12
CA LEU A 509 7.79 23.47 -21.63
C LEU A 509 7.25 23.16 -20.22
N ALA A 510 7.22 24.15 -19.32
CA ALA A 510 6.67 24.01 -17.98
C ALA A 510 5.16 23.63 -17.99
N GLU A 511 4.36 24.21 -18.90
CA GLU A 511 2.96 23.80 -19.06
C GLU A 511 2.86 22.36 -19.59
N SER A 512 3.70 21.97 -20.55
CA SER A 512 3.70 20.60 -21.09
C SER A 512 4.08 19.55 -20.03
N ILE A 513 5.08 19.82 -19.19
CA ILE A 513 5.53 18.94 -18.11
C ILE A 513 4.45 18.82 -17.03
N SER A 514 3.91 19.94 -16.54
CA SER A 514 2.83 19.90 -15.52
C SER A 514 1.54 19.26 -16.05
N ARG A 515 1.22 19.42 -17.34
CA ARG A 515 0.12 18.73 -18.02
C ARG A 515 0.38 17.23 -18.19
N ARG A 516 1.63 16.81 -18.44
CA ARG A 516 2.07 15.39 -18.49
C ARG A 516 1.94 14.74 -17.12
N LEU A 517 2.54 15.35 -16.08
CA LEU A 517 2.53 14.83 -14.71
C LEU A 517 1.11 14.63 -14.18
N ARG A 518 0.19 15.59 -14.41
CA ARG A 518 -1.23 15.45 -14.04
C ARG A 518 -1.96 14.31 -14.77
N ARG A 519 -1.56 14.00 -16.00
CA ARG A 519 -2.13 12.89 -16.80
C ARG A 519 -1.56 11.53 -16.42
N SER A 520 -0.29 11.51 -16.01
CA SER A 520 0.43 10.28 -15.66
C SER A 520 -0.12 9.63 -14.39
N MET A 521 -0.02 8.30 -14.35
CA MET A 521 -0.33 7.47 -13.20
C MET A 521 0.67 7.73 -12.07
N LYS A 522 0.21 7.62 -10.82
CA LYS A 522 1.11 7.37 -9.68
C LYS A 522 1.97 6.14 -9.97
N TYR A 523 3.16 6.10 -9.36
CA TYR A 523 4.02 4.93 -9.47
C TYR A 523 3.34 3.71 -8.83
N ALA A 524 3.53 2.54 -9.42
CA ALA A 524 3.23 1.25 -8.83
C ALA A 524 4.34 0.27 -9.21
N GLU A 525 4.66 -0.67 -8.31
CA GLU A 525 5.62 -1.74 -8.58
C GLU A 525 5.11 -2.69 -9.67
N THR A 526 3.79 -2.96 -9.67
CA THR A 526 3.10 -3.75 -10.69
C THR A 526 1.96 -2.95 -11.30
N TYR A 527 1.85 -2.96 -12.64
CA TYR A 527 0.69 -2.47 -13.39
C TYR A 527 -0.01 -3.64 -14.08
N HIS A 528 -1.35 -3.57 -14.17
CA HIS A 528 -2.14 -4.52 -14.95
C HIS A 528 -2.60 -3.84 -16.24
N LEU A 529 -2.39 -4.46 -17.41
CA LEU A 529 -2.75 -3.89 -18.71
C LEU A 529 -3.94 -4.65 -19.31
N ALA A 530 -5.14 -4.05 -19.28
CA ALA A 530 -6.35 -4.67 -19.80
C ALA A 530 -6.64 -4.20 -21.24
N PHE A 531 -6.51 -5.09 -22.22
CA PHE A 531 -6.86 -4.83 -23.62
C PHE A 531 -8.27 -5.35 -23.94
N SER A 532 -9.20 -4.44 -24.26
CA SER A 532 -10.62 -4.74 -24.36
C SER A 532 -11.19 -4.40 -25.74
N LEU A 533 -11.64 -5.40 -26.49
CA LEU A 533 -12.36 -5.22 -27.76
C LEU A 533 -13.85 -5.01 -27.49
N PHE A 534 -14.37 -3.81 -27.77
CA PHE A 534 -15.77 -3.42 -27.53
C PHE A 534 -16.50 -3.23 -28.86
N THR A 535 -17.66 -3.87 -29.03
CA THR A 535 -18.46 -3.82 -30.26
C THR A 535 -19.95 -3.63 -29.94
N PRO A 536 -20.70 -2.74 -30.61
CA PRO A 536 -22.14 -2.56 -30.35
C PRO A 536 -23.01 -3.70 -30.91
N GLY A 537 -22.48 -4.52 -31.81
CA GLY A 537 -23.10 -5.74 -32.32
C GLY A 537 -22.30 -7.01 -31.98
N ALA A 538 -22.61 -8.10 -32.67
CA ALA A 538 -21.95 -9.41 -32.52
C ALA A 538 -20.61 -9.54 -33.27
N GLU A 539 -20.26 -8.57 -34.11
CA GLU A 539 -19.08 -8.57 -34.99
C GLU A 539 -18.26 -7.29 -34.80
N PRO A 540 -16.91 -7.34 -34.84
CA PRO A 540 -16.07 -8.55 -34.79
C PRO A 540 -16.18 -9.32 -33.47
N SER A 541 -16.19 -10.65 -33.53
CA SER A 541 -16.26 -11.53 -32.36
C SER A 541 -14.89 -12.03 -31.89
N SER A 542 -13.85 -11.81 -32.70
CA SER A 542 -12.52 -12.42 -32.53
C SER A 542 -11.42 -11.54 -33.14
N TRP A 543 -10.19 -11.71 -32.65
CA TRP A 543 -9.03 -10.86 -32.98
C TRP A 543 -7.70 -11.57 -32.66
N ASP A 544 -6.65 -11.30 -33.45
CA ASP A 544 -5.28 -11.85 -33.30
C ASP A 544 -4.48 -11.29 -32.09
N ILE A 545 -5.17 -10.99 -30.98
CA ILE A 545 -4.68 -10.21 -29.84
C ILE A 545 -3.33 -10.68 -29.29
N GLN A 546 -3.14 -11.99 -29.09
CA GLN A 546 -1.90 -12.54 -28.53
C GLN A 546 -0.69 -12.19 -29.42
N THR A 547 -0.79 -12.42 -30.73
CA THR A 547 0.31 -12.14 -31.67
C THR A 547 0.59 -10.64 -31.85
N ALA A 548 -0.42 -9.79 -31.62
CA ALA A 548 -0.27 -8.34 -31.62
C ALA A 548 0.41 -7.83 -30.34
N VAL A 549 0.11 -8.41 -29.18
CA VAL A 549 0.79 -8.11 -27.90
C VAL A 549 2.24 -8.59 -27.92
N GLU A 550 2.50 -9.81 -28.41
CA GLU A 550 3.84 -10.40 -28.48
C GLU A 550 4.79 -9.59 -29.40
N GLU A 551 4.30 -9.02 -30.51
CA GLU A 551 5.12 -8.20 -31.41
C GLU A 551 5.18 -6.71 -31.04
N TYR A 552 4.05 -6.07 -30.73
CA TYR A 552 3.99 -4.60 -30.62
C TYR A 552 4.12 -4.06 -29.18
N ILE A 553 3.88 -4.90 -28.16
CA ILE A 553 3.84 -4.46 -26.75
C ILE A 553 4.92 -5.13 -25.92
N SER A 554 5.14 -6.44 -26.07
CA SER A 554 6.11 -7.19 -25.25
C SER A 554 7.55 -6.64 -25.31
N PRO A 555 8.09 -6.17 -26.45
CA PRO A 555 9.41 -5.52 -26.49
C PRO A 555 9.46 -4.22 -25.67
N LEU A 556 8.36 -3.47 -25.62
CA LEU A 556 8.23 -2.27 -24.78
C LEU A 556 8.09 -2.63 -23.30
N LEU A 557 7.39 -3.72 -22.95
CA LEU A 557 7.30 -4.19 -21.57
C LEU A 557 8.66 -4.68 -21.05
N GLN A 558 9.44 -5.40 -21.87
CA GLN A 558 10.82 -5.81 -21.55
C GLN A 558 11.73 -4.59 -21.30
N ALA A 559 11.60 -3.54 -22.12
CA ALA A 559 12.34 -2.28 -21.88
C ALA A 559 11.90 -1.54 -20.60
N LEU A 560 10.67 -1.78 -20.12
CA LEU A 560 10.11 -1.19 -18.90
C LEU A 560 10.25 -2.07 -17.65
N GLU A 561 10.63 -3.34 -17.78
CA GLU A 561 10.81 -4.32 -16.69
C GLU A 561 11.75 -3.80 -15.56
N PRO A 562 12.87 -3.10 -15.83
CA PRO A 562 13.68 -2.49 -14.78
C PRO A 562 12.96 -1.39 -13.97
N ILE A 563 11.82 -0.87 -14.48
CA ILE A 563 11.06 0.26 -13.92
C ILE A 563 9.80 -0.20 -13.17
N SER A 564 9.02 -1.14 -13.73
CA SER A 564 7.85 -1.76 -13.11
C SER A 564 7.57 -3.14 -13.73
N ASN A 565 6.89 -4.01 -12.98
CA ASN A 565 6.32 -5.25 -13.47
C ASN A 565 5.00 -4.98 -14.21
N PHE A 566 4.66 -5.83 -15.19
CA PHE A 566 3.42 -5.73 -15.96
C PHE A 566 2.74 -7.10 -16.08
N THR A 567 1.41 -7.15 -15.90
CA THR A 567 0.58 -8.25 -16.39
C THR A 567 -0.27 -7.79 -17.57
N VAL A 568 -0.72 -8.71 -18.42
CA VAL A 568 -1.58 -8.40 -19.57
C VAL A 568 -2.85 -9.24 -19.48
N ASP A 569 -3.98 -8.56 -19.37
CA ASP A 569 -5.33 -9.13 -19.36
C ASP A 569 -6.01 -8.79 -20.71
N THR A 570 -6.89 -9.67 -21.22
CA THR A 570 -7.59 -9.45 -22.50
C THR A 570 -9.08 -9.73 -22.37
N GLN A 571 -9.93 -8.81 -22.84
CA GLN A 571 -11.39 -8.92 -22.79
C GLN A 571 -12.01 -8.70 -24.19
N VAL A 572 -13.13 -9.36 -24.46
CA VAL A 572 -14.01 -9.05 -25.59
C VAL A 572 -15.41 -8.81 -25.03
N GLN A 573 -16.02 -7.68 -25.38
CA GLN A 573 -17.36 -7.28 -24.95
C GLN A 573 -18.23 -6.98 -26.16
N LEU A 574 -19.08 -7.95 -26.50
CA LEU A 574 -20.11 -7.79 -27.53
C LEU A 574 -21.30 -7.01 -26.97
N TYR A 575 -22.08 -6.40 -27.86
CA TYR A 575 -23.25 -5.57 -27.55
C TYR A 575 -22.96 -4.37 -26.61
N ALA A 576 -21.73 -3.85 -26.63
CA ALA A 576 -21.31 -2.60 -26.00
C ALA A 576 -21.91 -1.39 -26.73
N THR A 577 -23.22 -1.18 -26.56
CA THR A 577 -23.92 -0.01 -27.08
C THR A 577 -23.65 1.24 -26.25
N PHE A 578 -23.90 2.42 -26.82
CA PHE A 578 -23.83 3.69 -26.10
C PHE A 578 -24.89 3.78 -24.99
N SER A 579 -24.52 4.29 -23.82
CA SER A 579 -25.47 4.55 -22.73
C SER A 579 -26.63 5.44 -23.21
N PRO A 580 -27.89 5.18 -22.80
CA PRO A 580 -29.00 6.07 -23.09
C PRO A 580 -28.86 7.47 -22.47
N THR A 581 -27.88 7.67 -21.57
CA THR A 581 -27.54 8.97 -20.98
C THR A 581 -26.42 9.72 -21.71
N ALA A 582 -25.65 9.03 -22.56
CA ALA A 582 -24.57 9.64 -23.33
C ALA A 582 -25.12 10.29 -24.62
N PRO A 583 -24.58 11.44 -25.06
CA PRO A 583 -24.96 12.02 -26.34
C PRO A 583 -24.50 11.12 -27.49
N LYS A 584 -25.40 10.91 -28.46
CA LYS A 584 -25.15 10.05 -29.62
C LYS A 584 -24.20 10.73 -30.62
N PRO A 585 -23.45 9.97 -31.44
CA PRO A 585 -22.61 10.53 -32.49
C PRO A 585 -23.38 11.45 -33.43
N GLU A 586 -22.77 12.58 -33.82
CA GLU A 586 -23.34 13.53 -34.80
C GLU A 586 -22.73 13.26 -36.17
N TYR A 587 -23.55 12.90 -37.17
CA TYR A 587 -23.07 12.79 -38.55
C TYR A 587 -22.67 14.18 -39.10
N ASP A 588 -21.46 14.28 -39.66
CA ASP A 588 -20.95 15.51 -40.24
C ASP A 588 -20.82 15.37 -41.76
N GLU A 589 -21.67 16.09 -42.50
CA GLU A 589 -21.73 16.07 -43.97
C GLU A 589 -20.41 16.53 -44.63
N ALA A 590 -19.61 17.37 -43.96
CA ALA A 590 -18.36 17.88 -44.51
C ALA A 590 -17.21 16.86 -44.43
N LEU A 591 -17.29 15.90 -43.50
CA LEU A 591 -16.30 14.83 -43.31
C LEU A 591 -16.80 13.45 -43.80
N ALA A 592 -18.08 13.34 -44.17
CA ALA A 592 -18.76 12.08 -44.49
C ALA A 592 -18.58 11.00 -43.42
N ALA A 593 -18.58 11.42 -42.15
CA ALA A 593 -18.21 10.61 -40.99
C ALA A 593 -19.08 10.94 -39.78
N TRP A 594 -19.21 9.98 -38.87
CA TRP A 594 -19.86 10.18 -37.57
C TRP A 594 -18.86 10.78 -36.58
N THR A 595 -19.25 11.87 -35.92
CA THR A 595 -18.35 12.66 -35.06
C THR A 595 -18.74 12.59 -33.59
N LEU A 596 -17.73 12.39 -32.74
CA LEU A 596 -17.82 12.53 -31.29
C LEU A 596 -17.27 13.90 -30.87
N LYS A 597 -17.99 14.60 -29.98
CA LYS A 597 -17.51 15.84 -29.35
C LYS A 597 -16.49 15.53 -28.27
N LYS A 598 -15.51 16.42 -28.11
CA LYS A 598 -14.38 16.27 -27.17
C LYS A 598 -14.80 16.32 -25.71
N GLU A 599 -15.80 17.14 -25.39
CA GLU A 599 -16.39 17.28 -24.06
C GLU A 599 -17.09 15.98 -23.58
N ASP A 600 -17.56 15.15 -24.51
CA ASP A 600 -18.27 13.90 -24.22
C ASP A 600 -17.36 12.66 -24.17
N LEU A 601 -16.07 12.79 -24.53
CA LEU A 601 -15.13 11.64 -24.61
C LEU A 601 -14.82 10.97 -23.26
N SER A 602 -15.08 11.64 -22.14
CA SER A 602 -15.06 11.03 -20.80
C SER A 602 -16.38 10.36 -20.42
N ALA A 603 -17.51 10.79 -21.02
CA ALA A 603 -18.82 10.15 -20.84
C ALA A 603 -18.99 8.92 -21.76
N PHE A 604 -18.14 8.78 -22.79
CA PHE A 604 -18.08 7.60 -23.66
C PHE A 604 -17.87 6.29 -22.88
N ILE A 605 -17.10 6.30 -21.78
CA ILE A 605 -16.87 5.11 -20.96
C ILE A 605 -17.82 5.07 -19.77
N ASN A 606 -18.89 4.28 -19.89
CA ASN A 606 -19.77 4.02 -18.77
C ASN A 606 -19.33 2.78 -17.97
N ALA A 607 -18.52 3.00 -16.93
CA ALA A 607 -18.05 1.94 -16.02
C ALA A 607 -19.17 1.24 -15.21
N ALA A 608 -20.43 1.70 -15.29
CA ALA A 608 -21.59 1.03 -14.68
C ALA A 608 -22.38 0.14 -15.65
N GLU A 609 -22.23 0.33 -16.97
CA GLU A 609 -22.89 -0.48 -18.01
C GLU A 609 -21.91 -1.44 -18.70
N TRP A 610 -20.61 -1.10 -18.76
CA TRP A 610 -19.56 -1.95 -19.32
C TRP A 610 -18.76 -2.60 -18.18
N PRO A 611 -18.93 -3.91 -17.91
CA PRO A 611 -18.22 -4.60 -16.84
C PRO A 611 -16.76 -4.86 -17.25
N LEU A 612 -15.92 -3.84 -17.05
CA LEU A 612 -14.47 -3.95 -17.11
C LEU A 612 -14.02 -4.97 -16.07
N SER A 613 -13.37 -6.04 -16.52
CA SER A 613 -12.85 -7.07 -15.60
C SER A 613 -11.77 -6.49 -14.68
N PRO A 614 -11.97 -6.45 -13.35
CA PRO A 614 -10.95 -5.95 -12.44
C PRO A 614 -9.80 -6.97 -12.35
N SER A 615 -8.59 -6.53 -12.70
CA SER A 615 -7.39 -7.37 -12.66
C SER A 615 -7.17 -7.99 -11.28
N ILE A 616 -6.83 -9.27 -11.25
CA ILE A 616 -6.68 -10.04 -10.01
C ILE A 616 -5.25 -9.85 -9.48
N GLY A 617 -5.02 -8.81 -8.69
CA GLY A 617 -3.69 -8.54 -8.12
C GLY A 617 -3.56 -7.29 -7.26
N HIS A 618 -2.32 -6.95 -6.95
CA HIS A 618 -1.93 -5.69 -6.30
C HIS A 618 -1.32 -4.75 -7.34
N GLY A 619 -2.10 -3.75 -7.77
CA GLY A 619 -1.67 -2.74 -8.71
C GLY A 619 -2.86 -1.99 -9.33
N PRO A 620 -2.65 -0.81 -9.93
CA PRO A 620 -3.69 -0.14 -10.71
C PRO A 620 -3.75 -0.70 -12.14
N THR A 621 -4.97 -0.96 -12.63
CA THR A 621 -5.21 -1.38 -14.02
C THR A 621 -5.20 -0.19 -14.98
N ILE A 622 -4.42 -0.28 -16.05
CA ILE A 622 -4.46 0.60 -17.22
C ILE A 622 -5.33 -0.08 -18.27
N ASN A 623 -6.34 0.63 -18.75
CA ASN A 623 -7.34 0.08 -19.68
C ASN A 623 -7.11 0.59 -21.11
N PHE A 624 -7.02 -0.32 -22.09
CA PHE A 624 -6.90 0.01 -23.51
C PHE A 624 -8.11 -0.55 -24.26
N ILE A 625 -9.08 0.32 -24.54
CA ILE A 625 -10.29 -0.05 -25.28
C ILE A 625 -10.04 0.11 -26.78
N LEU A 626 -10.22 -0.98 -27.52
CA LEU A 626 -10.39 -0.99 -28.96
C LEU A 626 -11.89 -1.01 -29.26
N TYR A 627 -12.46 0.11 -29.68
CA TYR A 627 -13.88 0.21 -30.05
C TYR A 627 -14.04 0.13 -31.57
N VAL A 628 -14.91 -0.76 -32.03
CA VAL A 628 -15.31 -0.86 -33.44
C VAL A 628 -16.76 -0.37 -33.55
N PRO A 629 -17.05 0.70 -34.32
CA PRO A 629 -18.41 1.21 -34.45
C PRO A 629 -19.29 0.25 -35.27
N GLU A 630 -20.61 0.43 -35.11
CA GLU A 630 -21.61 -0.26 -35.93
C GLU A 630 -21.42 0.11 -37.43
N PRO A 631 -21.66 -0.79 -38.40
CA PRO A 631 -21.58 -0.46 -39.83
C PRO A 631 -22.41 0.76 -40.27
N SER A 632 -23.53 1.04 -39.59
CA SER A 632 -24.36 2.23 -39.80
C SER A 632 -23.72 3.54 -39.30
N GLN A 633 -22.74 3.44 -38.40
CA GLN A 633 -22.05 4.53 -37.72
C GLN A 633 -20.54 4.60 -38.08
N SER A 634 -20.13 3.88 -39.12
CA SER A 634 -18.75 3.85 -39.63
C SER A 634 -18.62 4.73 -40.90
N PRO A 635 -17.55 5.52 -41.07
CA PRO A 635 -16.44 5.71 -40.14
C PRO A 635 -16.79 6.68 -38.99
N MET A 636 -16.21 6.45 -37.81
CA MET A 636 -16.34 7.31 -36.62
C MET A 636 -15.03 8.01 -36.27
N LEU A 637 -15.08 9.31 -35.94
CA LEU A 637 -13.94 10.20 -35.69
C LEU A 637 -14.22 11.21 -34.56
N VAL A 638 -13.18 11.85 -34.00
CA VAL A 638 -13.32 12.97 -33.05
C VAL A 638 -13.40 14.33 -33.77
N LYS A 639 -14.44 15.11 -33.48
CA LYS A 639 -14.87 16.30 -34.26
C LYS A 639 -13.83 17.42 -34.36
N GLU A 640 -13.01 17.63 -33.33
CA GLU A 640 -12.04 18.74 -33.29
C GLU A 640 -10.75 18.52 -34.11
N GLY A 641 -10.53 17.33 -34.69
CA GLY A 641 -9.28 17.07 -35.41
C GLY A 641 -9.17 15.76 -36.18
N GLY A 642 -10.28 15.06 -36.43
CA GLY A 642 -10.28 13.78 -37.16
C GLY A 642 -9.54 12.65 -36.43
N ALA A 643 -9.25 12.81 -35.14
CA ALA A 643 -8.47 11.84 -34.38
C ALA A 643 -9.28 10.56 -34.14
N THR A 644 -8.62 9.41 -34.27
CA THR A 644 -9.18 8.08 -33.98
C THR A 644 -8.91 7.61 -32.54
N SER A 645 -8.27 8.41 -31.69
CA SER A 645 -7.92 7.98 -30.32
C SER A 645 -7.82 9.12 -29.33
N TRP A 646 -7.96 8.80 -28.04
CA TRP A 646 -7.71 9.72 -26.92
C TRP A 646 -7.19 8.97 -25.68
N ILE A 647 -6.60 9.72 -24.76
CA ILE A 647 -6.13 9.25 -23.44
C ILE A 647 -7.08 9.82 -22.39
N ILE A 648 -7.51 8.97 -21.44
CA ILE A 648 -8.22 9.40 -20.24
C ILE A 648 -7.19 9.43 -19.09
N PRO A 649 -6.96 10.61 -18.46
CA PRO A 649 -5.96 10.78 -17.41
C PRO A 649 -6.09 9.73 -16.30
N GLN A 650 -4.96 9.16 -15.87
CA GLN A 650 -4.88 8.21 -14.75
C GLN A 650 -5.80 6.96 -14.87
N TRP A 651 -6.22 6.60 -16.09
CA TRP A 651 -7.12 5.47 -16.33
C TRP A 651 -6.72 4.58 -17.52
N GLY A 652 -6.33 5.18 -18.66
CA GLY A 652 -6.14 4.41 -19.88
C GLY A 652 -6.34 5.19 -21.16
N GLY A 653 -6.65 4.48 -22.25
CA GLY A 653 -6.85 5.06 -23.58
C GLY A 653 -7.88 4.31 -24.42
N VAL A 654 -8.42 5.00 -25.42
CA VAL A 654 -9.43 4.48 -26.34
C VAL A 654 -8.95 4.68 -27.77
N PHE A 655 -9.18 3.68 -28.63
CA PHE A 655 -8.93 3.72 -30.06
C PHE A 655 -10.20 3.30 -30.83
N LEU A 656 -10.65 4.15 -31.75
CA LEU A 656 -11.71 3.90 -32.73
C LEU A 656 -11.09 3.21 -33.95
N LEU A 657 -11.33 1.91 -34.12
CA LEU A 657 -10.94 1.18 -35.31
C LEU A 657 -12.09 1.15 -36.30
N ASN A 658 -11.90 1.78 -37.45
CA ASN A 658 -12.84 1.78 -38.58
C ASN A 658 -12.38 0.73 -39.61
N PRO A 659 -12.83 -0.55 -39.53
CA PRO A 659 -12.46 -1.57 -40.50
C PRO A 659 -13.13 -1.31 -41.87
N PRO A 660 -12.54 -1.81 -42.97
CA PRO A 660 -13.20 -1.80 -44.27
C PRO A 660 -14.47 -2.67 -44.24
N LEU A 661 -15.61 -2.07 -44.58
CA LEU A 661 -16.90 -2.75 -44.61
C LEU A 661 -16.99 -3.71 -45.80
N SER A 662 -17.56 -4.90 -45.58
CA SER A 662 -17.71 -5.91 -46.62
C SER A 662 -18.93 -5.63 -47.49
N THR A 663 -18.71 -5.33 -48.78
CA THR A 663 -19.76 -4.97 -49.77
C THR A 663 -20.41 -6.18 -50.45
N SER A 664 -20.36 -7.36 -49.82
CA SER A 664 -20.71 -8.64 -50.46
C SER A 664 -22.18 -9.05 -50.38
N GLN A 665 -23.00 -8.35 -49.59
CA GLN A 665 -24.45 -8.47 -49.54
C GLN A 665 -25.09 -7.08 -49.36
N GLU A 666 -26.42 -7.00 -49.46
CA GLU A 666 -27.17 -5.72 -49.52
C GLU A 666 -27.14 -4.88 -48.22
N ASN A 667 -26.58 -5.42 -47.13
CA ASN A 667 -26.26 -4.69 -45.91
C ASN A 667 -24.73 -4.66 -45.71
N PRO A 668 -24.12 -3.50 -45.38
CA PRO A 668 -22.70 -3.46 -45.03
C PRO A 668 -22.45 -4.16 -43.70
N SER A 669 -21.53 -5.14 -43.69
CA SER A 669 -21.11 -5.83 -42.45
C SER A 669 -19.66 -5.51 -42.08
N SER A 670 -19.37 -5.61 -40.78
CA SER A 670 -18.01 -5.62 -40.25
C SER A 670 -17.31 -6.94 -40.61
N PRO A 671 -15.96 -7.00 -40.59
CA PRO A 671 -15.27 -8.28 -40.57
C PRO A 671 -15.59 -9.03 -39.27
N THR A 672 -15.82 -10.35 -39.36
CA THR A 672 -16.07 -11.21 -38.19
C THR A 672 -14.83 -11.39 -37.29
N HIS A 673 -13.64 -11.26 -37.88
CA HIS A 673 -12.34 -11.47 -37.24
C HIS A 673 -11.38 -10.31 -37.59
N LEU A 674 -10.75 -9.70 -36.58
CA LEU A 674 -9.72 -8.67 -36.79
C LEU A 674 -8.33 -9.29 -36.92
N SER A 675 -7.73 -9.16 -38.10
CA SER A 675 -6.36 -9.62 -38.34
C SER A 675 -5.31 -8.73 -37.65
N LYS A 676 -4.16 -9.31 -37.33
CA LYS A 676 -2.98 -8.63 -36.75
C LYS A 676 -2.62 -7.30 -37.43
N ASP A 677 -2.70 -7.24 -38.77
CA ASP A 677 -2.40 -6.01 -39.53
C ASP A 677 -3.42 -4.89 -39.29
N ALA A 678 -4.70 -5.21 -39.09
CA ALA A 678 -5.72 -4.23 -38.74
C ALA A 678 -5.52 -3.67 -37.32
N LEU A 679 -4.97 -4.49 -36.41
CA LEU A 679 -4.65 -4.09 -35.04
C LEU A 679 -3.42 -3.18 -34.96
N ARG A 680 -2.48 -3.26 -35.91
CA ARG A 680 -1.19 -2.53 -35.90
C ARG A 680 -1.31 -1.05 -35.55
N ALA A 681 -2.25 -0.33 -36.15
CA ALA A 681 -2.44 1.11 -35.89
C ALA A 681 -2.90 1.40 -34.45
N ALA A 682 -3.77 0.54 -33.90
CA ALA A 682 -4.23 0.65 -32.52
C ALA A 682 -3.10 0.34 -31.53
N PHE A 683 -2.34 -0.74 -31.75
CA PHE A 683 -1.28 -1.17 -30.83
C PHE A 683 -0.07 -0.22 -30.83
N LEU A 684 0.33 0.30 -31.99
CA LEU A 684 1.32 1.38 -32.05
C LEU A 684 0.82 2.66 -31.32
N THR A 685 -0.47 2.96 -31.37
CA THR A 685 -1.06 4.06 -30.60
C THR A 685 -1.05 3.77 -29.10
N PHE A 686 -1.50 2.58 -28.67
CA PHE A 686 -1.49 2.17 -27.26
C PHE A 686 -0.08 2.18 -26.65
N SER A 687 0.97 1.85 -27.41
CA SER A 687 2.36 1.96 -26.94
C SER A 687 2.76 3.41 -26.56
N HIS A 688 2.37 4.40 -27.38
CA HIS A 688 2.59 5.82 -27.10
C HIS A 688 1.71 6.33 -25.94
N GLN A 689 0.48 5.82 -25.84
CA GLN A 689 -0.41 6.14 -24.73
C GLN A 689 0.10 5.55 -23.41
N LEU A 690 0.65 4.33 -23.41
CA LEU A 690 1.29 3.69 -22.26
C LEU A 690 2.49 4.51 -21.76
N LEU A 691 3.42 4.88 -22.66
CA LEU A 691 4.55 5.76 -22.32
C LEU A 691 4.07 7.09 -21.69
N THR A 692 2.99 7.67 -22.23
CA THR A 692 2.40 8.92 -21.73
C THR A 692 1.76 8.73 -20.34
N LEU A 693 1.05 7.63 -20.10
CA LEU A 693 0.42 7.29 -18.82
C LEU A 693 1.45 6.92 -17.75
N LEU A 694 2.56 6.29 -18.13
CA LEU A 694 3.71 6.05 -17.24
C LEU A 694 4.54 7.31 -16.97
N GLY A 695 4.23 8.45 -17.61
CA GLY A 695 4.86 9.75 -17.38
C GLY A 695 6.21 9.94 -18.06
N VAL A 696 6.53 9.14 -19.08
CA VAL A 696 7.79 9.22 -19.83
C VAL A 696 7.95 10.60 -20.49
N PRO A 697 9.17 11.18 -20.53
CA PRO A 697 9.47 12.40 -21.28
C PRO A 697 9.10 12.31 -22.77
N THR A 698 9.04 13.46 -23.45
CA THR A 698 8.90 13.51 -24.93
C THR A 698 10.22 13.78 -25.63
N THR A 699 11.19 14.34 -24.92
CA THR A 699 12.53 14.66 -25.44
C THR A 699 13.62 14.01 -24.58
N PRO A 700 14.75 13.61 -25.17
CA PRO A 700 15.01 13.49 -26.62
C PRO A 700 14.22 12.33 -27.26
N THR A 701 14.38 12.10 -28.57
CA THR A 701 13.62 11.09 -29.34
C THR A 701 13.89 9.65 -28.87
N SER A 702 15.15 9.31 -28.64
CA SER A 702 15.63 7.96 -28.28
C SER A 702 14.87 7.38 -27.08
N LEU A 703 14.34 6.17 -27.20
CA LEU A 703 13.58 5.54 -26.12
C LEU A 703 14.45 5.21 -24.89
N PRO A 704 15.65 4.58 -25.01
CA PRO A 704 16.44 4.19 -23.84
C PRO A 704 16.83 5.36 -22.93
N PHE A 705 17.22 6.50 -23.51
CA PHE A 705 17.53 7.73 -22.75
C PHE A 705 16.32 8.19 -21.92
N ARG A 706 15.13 8.23 -22.52
CA ARG A 706 13.89 8.64 -21.83
C ARG A 706 13.49 7.66 -20.73
N LEU A 707 13.78 6.37 -20.88
CA LEU A 707 13.59 5.37 -19.83
C LEU A 707 14.59 5.55 -18.68
N GLN A 708 15.86 5.86 -18.97
CA GLN A 708 16.81 6.23 -17.92
C GLN A 708 16.38 7.51 -17.16
N THR A 709 15.91 8.55 -17.87
CA THR A 709 15.32 9.73 -17.23
C THR A 709 14.15 9.35 -16.33
N LEU A 710 13.27 8.44 -16.77
CA LEU A 710 12.16 7.95 -15.95
C LEU A 710 12.66 7.21 -14.69
N ILE A 711 13.70 6.37 -14.77
CA ILE A 711 14.31 5.71 -13.60
C ILE A 711 14.73 6.76 -12.56
N ARG A 712 15.45 7.80 -12.98
CA ARG A 712 15.96 8.86 -12.10
C ARG A 712 14.82 9.68 -11.48
N VAL A 713 13.81 10.02 -12.28
CA VAL A 713 12.60 10.74 -11.83
C VAL A 713 11.76 9.90 -10.85
N ARG A 714 11.58 8.60 -11.10
CA ARG A 714 10.83 7.71 -10.20
C ARG A 714 11.58 7.44 -8.89
N ALA A 715 12.90 7.25 -8.92
CA ALA A 715 13.72 7.11 -7.71
C ALA A 715 13.62 8.35 -6.81
N ALA A 716 13.68 9.55 -7.41
CA ALA A 716 13.47 10.81 -6.69
C ALA A 716 12.07 10.92 -6.08
N THR A 717 11.04 10.61 -6.86
CA THR A 717 9.63 10.72 -6.44
C THR A 717 9.31 9.78 -5.29
N LEU A 718 9.79 8.53 -5.35
CA LEU A 718 9.57 7.51 -4.30
C LEU A 718 10.32 7.86 -3.00
N LEU A 719 11.57 8.32 -3.08
CA LEU A 719 12.32 8.78 -1.91
C LEU A 719 11.61 9.93 -1.19
N LEU A 720 11.11 10.91 -1.94
CA LEU A 720 10.34 12.04 -1.40
C LEU A 720 8.98 11.60 -0.83
N SER A 721 8.28 10.71 -1.51
CA SER A 721 6.97 10.19 -1.09
C SER A 721 7.09 9.38 0.22
N ALA A 722 8.00 8.41 0.28
CA ALA A 722 8.25 7.61 1.48
C ALA A 722 8.71 8.48 2.67
N SER A 723 9.55 9.49 2.43
CA SER A 723 9.94 10.48 3.45
C SER A 723 8.74 11.29 3.98
N SER A 724 7.81 11.68 3.09
CA SER A 724 6.57 12.38 3.44
C SER A 724 5.58 11.49 4.21
N THR A 725 5.47 10.22 3.83
CA THR A 725 4.69 9.18 4.52
C THR A 725 5.23 8.95 5.93
N MET A 726 6.55 8.84 6.11
CA MET A 726 7.21 8.78 7.42
C MET A 726 6.93 10.04 8.27
N GLY A 727 7.02 11.24 7.68
CA GLY A 727 6.66 12.49 8.37
C GLY A 727 5.19 12.56 8.79
N SER A 728 4.30 11.96 8.00
CA SER A 728 2.87 11.89 8.28
C SER A 728 2.57 10.88 9.38
N LEU A 729 3.21 9.71 9.37
CA LEU A 729 3.16 8.71 10.43
C LEU A 729 3.70 9.26 11.77
N ALA A 730 4.82 10.00 11.73
CA ALA A 730 5.37 10.67 12.90
C ALA A 730 4.33 11.59 13.56
N ARG A 731 3.78 12.54 12.79
CA ARG A 731 2.74 13.49 13.24
C ARG A 731 1.47 12.78 13.76
N LEU A 732 1.07 11.67 13.14
CA LEU A 732 -0.05 10.84 13.60
C LEU A 732 0.22 10.24 14.98
N THR A 733 1.41 9.68 15.20
CA THR A 733 1.77 9.05 16.48
C THR A 733 2.08 10.03 17.61
N GLU A 734 2.42 11.28 17.30
CA GLU A 734 2.50 12.38 18.28
C GLU A 734 1.11 12.91 18.66
N SER A 735 0.23 13.13 17.67
CA SER A 735 -1.11 13.72 17.89
C SER A 735 -2.12 12.76 18.53
N LEU A 736 -1.99 11.44 18.32
CA LEU A 736 -2.87 10.42 18.87
C LEU A 736 -2.08 9.44 19.77
N PRO A 737 -1.70 9.85 21.00
CA PRO A 737 -0.78 9.09 21.83
C PRO A 737 -1.33 7.74 22.34
N SER A 738 -2.65 7.54 22.24
CA SER A 738 -3.40 6.35 22.65
C SER A 738 -3.51 5.26 21.57
N ILE A 739 -3.01 5.50 20.34
CA ILE A 739 -3.03 4.50 19.26
C ILE A 739 -2.07 3.33 19.58
N PRO A 740 -2.48 2.06 19.35
CA PRO A 740 -1.57 0.91 19.40
C PRO A 740 -0.51 1.03 18.29
N ILE A 741 0.75 0.81 18.63
CA ILE A 741 1.83 0.67 17.63
C ILE A 741 2.42 -0.73 17.79
N PRO A 742 2.06 -1.70 16.93
CA PRO A 742 2.57 -3.05 17.02
C PRO A 742 4.01 -3.17 16.47
N ALA A 743 4.67 -4.29 16.77
CA ALA A 743 6.09 -4.48 16.48
C ALA A 743 6.42 -4.58 14.99
N ASN A 744 5.46 -4.98 14.15
CA ASN A 744 5.60 -4.97 12.68
C ASN A 744 5.74 -3.54 12.14
N VAL A 745 4.92 -2.58 12.60
CA VAL A 745 5.04 -1.17 12.21
C VAL A 745 6.42 -0.60 12.55
N ALA A 746 6.94 -0.91 13.74
CA ALA A 746 8.30 -0.49 14.11
C ALA A 746 9.40 -1.14 13.25
N ALA A 747 9.22 -2.40 12.86
CA ALA A 747 10.12 -3.06 11.91
C ALA A 747 10.06 -2.39 10.52
N SER A 748 8.86 -2.19 9.96
CA SER A 748 8.64 -1.52 8.66
C SER A 748 9.14 -0.08 8.63
N VAL A 749 9.03 0.68 9.73
CA VAL A 749 9.65 2.01 9.85
C VAL A 749 11.18 1.91 9.83
N SER A 750 11.76 0.91 10.52
CA SER A 750 13.22 0.73 10.53
C SER A 750 13.79 0.29 9.17
N THR A 751 13.09 -0.57 8.43
CA THR A 751 13.47 -0.95 7.05
C THR A 751 13.28 0.22 6.10
N THR A 752 12.18 0.98 6.22
CA THR A 752 11.95 2.22 5.45
C THR A 752 13.12 3.19 5.60
N LEU A 753 13.54 3.49 6.83
CA LEU A 753 14.64 4.42 7.09
C LEU A 753 15.99 3.91 6.56
N ALA A 754 16.28 2.61 6.71
CA ALA A 754 17.49 1.99 6.15
C ALA A 754 17.51 2.00 4.61
N HIS A 755 16.37 1.76 3.96
CA HIS A 755 16.24 1.82 2.50
C HIS A 755 16.20 3.25 1.96
N LEU A 756 15.65 4.23 2.70
CA LEU A 756 15.78 5.66 2.40
C LEU A 756 17.23 6.12 2.44
N ALA A 757 17.98 5.74 3.48
CA ALA A 757 19.41 6.01 3.57
C ALA A 757 20.18 5.39 2.39
N SER A 758 19.92 4.12 2.09
CA SER A 758 20.52 3.41 0.95
C SER A 758 20.20 4.10 -0.38
N ALA A 759 18.93 4.41 -0.64
CA ALA A 759 18.50 5.13 -1.85
C ALA A 759 19.18 6.50 -1.98
N CYS A 760 19.32 7.25 -0.88
CA CYS A 760 20.01 8.54 -0.89
C CYS A 760 21.50 8.39 -1.28
N THR A 761 22.21 7.41 -0.69
CA THR A 761 23.61 7.14 -1.06
C THR A 761 23.75 6.72 -2.52
N HIS A 762 22.89 5.81 -2.99
CA HIS A 762 22.86 5.34 -4.38
C HIS A 762 22.60 6.46 -5.39
N LEU A 763 21.69 7.40 -5.10
CA LEU A 763 21.52 8.61 -5.91
C LEU A 763 22.80 9.45 -5.93
N SER A 764 23.39 9.75 -4.76
CA SER A 764 24.60 10.58 -4.66
C SER A 764 25.85 9.98 -5.30
N GLU A 765 25.85 8.67 -5.55
CA GLU A 765 26.91 7.93 -6.25
C GLU A 765 26.63 7.74 -7.74
N GLY A 766 25.42 8.06 -8.23
CA GLY A 766 25.02 7.84 -9.63
C GLY A 766 24.64 6.39 -9.96
N ARG A 767 24.21 5.60 -8.96
CA ARG A 767 23.71 4.23 -9.11
C ARG A 767 22.18 4.24 -9.07
N PHE A 768 21.56 4.75 -10.13
CA PHE A 768 20.15 5.10 -10.20
C PHE A 768 19.22 3.88 -10.21
N GLU A 769 19.61 2.76 -10.81
CA GLU A 769 18.82 1.51 -10.73
C GLU A 769 18.78 0.96 -9.30
N ALA A 770 19.95 0.93 -8.63
CA ALA A 770 20.05 0.52 -7.22
C ALA A 770 19.37 1.52 -6.26
N ALA A 771 19.30 2.79 -6.63
CA ALA A 771 18.52 3.80 -5.92
C ALA A 771 17.00 3.56 -6.08
N LEU A 772 16.53 3.31 -7.29
CA LEU A 772 15.12 3.00 -7.58
C LEU A 772 14.67 1.74 -6.85
N ALA A 773 15.45 0.66 -6.90
CA ALA A 773 15.16 -0.57 -6.17
C ALA A 773 15.08 -0.35 -4.65
N SER A 774 15.96 0.47 -4.08
CA SER A 774 15.92 0.83 -2.65
C SER A 774 14.70 1.71 -2.31
N ALA A 775 14.38 2.68 -3.18
CA ALA A 775 13.25 3.59 -2.99
C ALA A 775 11.88 2.89 -3.09
N ARG A 776 11.75 1.82 -3.92
CA ARG A 776 10.57 0.94 -3.94
C ARG A 776 10.33 0.31 -2.58
N VAL A 777 11.34 -0.39 -2.03
CA VAL A 777 11.22 -1.08 -0.73
C VAL A 777 10.90 -0.10 0.38
N ALA A 778 11.48 1.11 0.34
CA ALA A 778 11.14 2.18 1.27
C ALA A 778 9.67 2.62 1.17
N GLU A 779 9.13 2.87 -0.03
CA GLU A 779 7.73 3.27 -0.20
C GLU A 779 6.75 2.15 0.18
N THR A 780 7.00 0.91 -0.27
CA THR A 780 6.12 -0.24 0.02
C THR A 780 6.03 -0.51 1.53
N GLU A 781 7.15 -0.47 2.26
CA GLU A 781 7.13 -0.60 3.72
C GLU A 781 6.62 0.66 4.43
N ALA A 782 6.77 1.85 3.84
CA ALA A 782 6.19 3.09 4.37
C ALA A 782 4.65 3.07 4.31
N GLU A 783 4.07 2.80 3.14
CA GLU A 783 2.62 2.66 2.98
C GLU A 783 2.07 1.53 3.84
N ARG A 784 2.74 0.37 3.87
CA ARG A 784 2.39 -0.75 4.76
C ARG A 784 2.33 -0.34 6.23
N SER A 785 3.33 0.40 6.71
CA SER A 785 3.39 0.87 8.10
C SER A 785 2.31 1.91 8.44
N PHE A 786 1.90 2.72 7.45
CA PHE A 786 0.89 3.77 7.61
C PHE A 786 -0.55 3.24 7.52
N PHE A 787 -0.81 2.27 6.65
CA PHE A 787 -2.12 1.65 6.43
C PHE A 787 -2.32 0.32 7.19
N GLU A 788 -1.42 -0.02 8.11
CA GLU A 788 -1.49 -1.23 8.93
C GLU A 788 -2.85 -1.35 9.66
N LYS A 789 -3.60 -2.42 9.37
CA LYS A 789 -5.00 -2.62 9.80
C LYS A 789 -5.19 -2.50 11.31
N SER A 790 -4.18 -2.85 12.11
CA SER A 790 -4.23 -2.78 13.57
C SER A 790 -4.12 -1.36 14.15
N MET A 791 -3.56 -0.38 13.42
CA MET A 791 -3.54 1.03 13.82
C MET A 791 -4.88 1.74 13.54
N VAL A 792 -5.57 1.35 12.47
CA VAL A 792 -6.88 1.93 12.07
C VAL A 792 -8.04 1.22 12.78
N GLY A 793 -7.94 -0.10 13.01
CA GLY A 793 -9.04 -0.95 13.45
C GLY A 793 -9.40 -0.91 14.94
N GLN A 794 -8.62 -0.22 15.79
CA GLN A 794 -8.97 -0.06 17.21
C GLN A 794 -9.69 1.26 17.43
N MET A 795 -11.02 1.20 17.59
CA MET A 795 -11.82 2.36 17.98
C MET A 795 -11.24 3.02 19.24
N TYR A 796 -11.08 4.33 19.14
CA TYR A 796 -10.69 5.22 20.23
C TYR A 796 -11.52 4.93 21.49
N PHE A 797 -10.91 4.24 22.46
CA PHE A 797 -11.51 3.94 23.77
C PHE A 797 -10.88 4.88 24.79
N PRO A 798 -11.55 5.99 25.16
CA PRO A 798 -11.00 6.96 26.10
C PRO A 798 -10.72 6.32 27.46
N ASP A 799 -9.74 6.83 28.18
CA ASP A 799 -9.43 6.30 29.52
C ASP A 799 -10.60 6.53 30.50
N GLU A 800 -11.47 7.53 30.29
CA GLU A 800 -12.72 7.66 31.05
C GLU A 800 -13.66 6.46 30.83
N HIS A 801 -13.72 5.92 29.61
CA HIS A 801 -14.57 4.76 29.30
C HIS A 801 -14.01 3.49 29.95
N LYS A 802 -12.69 3.31 29.97
CA LYS A 802 -12.04 2.21 30.71
C LYS A 802 -12.39 2.29 32.21
N VAL A 803 -12.27 3.47 32.81
CA VAL A 803 -12.64 3.68 34.23
C VAL A 803 -14.13 3.43 34.46
N ALA A 804 -15.02 3.90 33.57
CA ALA A 804 -16.46 3.72 33.68
C ALA A 804 -16.89 2.23 33.67
N VAL A 805 -16.20 1.37 32.91
CA VAL A 805 -16.46 -0.08 32.90
C VAL A 805 -16.06 -0.75 34.22
N TYR A 806 -14.96 -0.33 34.85
CA TYR A 806 -14.50 -0.91 36.12
C TYR A 806 -15.18 -0.32 37.37
N LEU A 807 -15.75 0.88 37.28
CA LEU A 807 -16.32 1.60 38.44
C LEU A 807 -17.49 0.85 39.13
N PRO A 808 -18.43 0.18 38.43
CA PRO A 808 -19.46 -0.64 39.07
C PRO A 808 -18.91 -1.83 39.87
N LEU A 809 -17.79 -2.41 39.44
CA LEU A 809 -17.14 -3.54 40.12
C LEU A 809 -16.31 -3.08 41.33
N LEU A 810 -15.58 -1.97 41.17
CA LEU A 810 -14.68 -1.46 42.21
C LEU A 810 -15.40 -0.63 43.28
N GLY A 811 -16.49 0.06 42.94
CA GLY A 811 -17.25 0.94 43.86
C GLY A 811 -17.71 0.25 45.15
N PRO A 812 -18.43 -0.90 45.09
CA PRO A 812 -18.94 -1.60 46.27
C PRO A 812 -17.85 -2.09 47.24
N ILE A 813 -16.64 -2.37 46.74
CA ILE A 813 -15.50 -2.85 47.53
C ILE A 813 -14.66 -1.65 48.03
N GLY A 814 -14.44 -0.66 47.17
CA GLY A 814 -13.60 0.51 47.44
C GLY A 814 -14.21 1.48 48.45
N VAL A 815 -15.52 1.77 48.37
CA VAL A 815 -16.17 2.72 49.29
C VAL A 815 -16.05 2.29 50.77
N PRO A 816 -16.34 1.03 51.15
CA PRO A 816 -16.09 0.55 52.51
C PRO A 816 -14.62 0.60 52.93
N LEU A 817 -13.67 0.28 52.04
CA LEU A 817 -12.23 0.32 52.33
C LEU A 817 -11.70 1.75 52.54
N VAL A 818 -12.15 2.71 51.73
CA VAL A 818 -11.80 4.13 51.87
C VAL A 818 -12.42 4.72 53.14
N VAL A 819 -13.70 4.46 53.42
CA VAL A 819 -14.36 4.91 54.65
C VAL A 819 -13.73 4.27 55.90
N GLY A 820 -13.31 3.02 55.81
CA GLY A 820 -12.54 2.33 56.85
C GLY A 820 -11.19 3.00 57.12
N LEU A 821 -10.41 3.24 56.06
CA LEU A 821 -9.10 3.90 56.15
C LEU A 821 -9.21 5.32 56.72
N LEU A 822 -10.16 6.13 56.23
CA LEU A 822 -10.36 7.51 56.70
C LEU A 822 -10.76 7.57 58.18
N LYS A 823 -11.62 6.66 58.65
CA LYS A 823 -11.99 6.58 60.07
C LYS A 823 -10.78 6.25 60.95
N GLU A 824 -9.96 5.28 60.54
CA GLU A 824 -8.81 4.84 61.34
C GLU A 824 -7.64 5.84 61.28
N VAL A 825 -7.40 6.52 60.15
CA VAL A 825 -6.46 7.65 60.06
C VAL A 825 -6.90 8.81 60.95
N LYS A 826 -8.20 9.17 60.94
CA LYS A 826 -8.75 10.20 61.84
C LYS A 826 -8.59 9.82 63.32
N ARG A 827 -8.76 8.52 63.65
CA ARG A 827 -8.48 7.97 64.99
C ARG A 827 -7.02 8.11 65.38
N ILE A 828 -6.09 7.66 64.53
CA ILE A 828 -4.64 7.75 64.77
C ILE A 828 -4.18 9.22 64.95
N ILE A 829 -4.77 10.16 64.22
CA ILE A 829 -4.54 11.60 64.41
C ILE A 829 -5.07 12.08 65.76
N SER A 830 -6.26 11.63 66.18
CA SER A 830 -6.82 11.93 67.50
C SER A 830 -5.95 11.38 68.64
N ASP A 831 -5.55 10.10 68.56
CA ASP A 831 -4.69 9.44 69.54
C ASP A 831 -3.28 10.05 69.60
N ARG A 832 -2.78 10.60 68.49
CA ARG A 832 -1.53 11.39 68.46
C ARG A 832 -1.71 12.79 69.05
N LYS A 833 -2.89 13.41 68.96
CA LYS A 833 -3.20 14.68 69.62
C LYS A 833 -3.36 14.50 71.13
N THR A 834 -4.10 13.50 71.60
CA THR A 834 -4.23 13.21 73.05
C THR A 834 -2.89 12.81 73.67
N LYS A 835 -2.08 11.98 73.00
CA LYS A 835 -0.71 11.64 73.47
C LYS A 835 0.29 12.80 73.40
N ARG A 836 0.01 13.88 72.66
CA ARG A 836 0.77 15.14 72.74
C ARG A 836 0.28 16.00 73.92
N LEU A 837 -1.02 16.07 74.15
CA LEU A 837 -1.63 16.75 75.30
C LEU A 837 -1.32 16.07 76.66
N MET A 838 -0.91 14.80 76.66
CA MET A 838 -0.39 14.07 77.83
C MET A 838 1.15 14.05 77.92
N ARG A 839 1.84 14.84 77.09
CA ARG A 839 3.31 15.04 77.10
C ARG A 839 3.72 16.52 77.18
N SER A 840 2.73 17.41 77.20
CA SER A 840 2.82 18.79 77.65
C SER A 840 2.28 18.89 79.07
#